data_AF-A0AAE3G840-F1
#
_entry.id   AF-A0AAE3G840-F1
#
_cell.length_a   1.000
_cell.length_b   1.000
_cell.length_c   1.000
_cell.angle_alpha   90.00
_cell.angle_beta   90.00
_cell.angle_gamma   90.00
#
_symmetry.space_group_name_H-M   'P 1'
#
loop_
_entity.id
_entity.type
_entity.pdbx_description
1 polymer ?
#
loop_
_entity_poly.entity_id
_entity_poly.type
_entity_poly.pdbx_seq_one_letter_code
_entity_poly.pdbx_strand_id
1 'polypeptide(L)'
;MVTFSSTAPRSRLSPQHDRLVLALASLSSFVVILDATIVSVALPSIGAELGFAASTLPWVVNAYTLLFAGFLLLGGRCADAFGQRAVLLAGLALFTAASLGGGLAWSPAVLLAARAAQGLGGALLIPAALALLTATFEEGPRRAHALSTWSAVGAIGAASGPVAGGLLTQAVGWRWVLFVNVPVGLVGLAGAALVLTSAPLTRARPSLDVVGAVLATAGLLGVVYALMESEAGGWHDPTVPAGLVGGVLLLALFLVHQARWSADPLLPLSLFRSPAVRGANLVMFLLGLGFFACPVLISFVLQYVHGSGPLAAGLGFLPTGLAMFAGARLAGPLTVRFGPRRAAVFGCGLGAFGLAAMAVLIDTGSSYLWSVALPGVVFGFGTAAAFTPLTVSATSEVGGERGGVAAAVLNTVRQTSGAVGLALITSVSGALAAGWARAHPGAVADGPAALAHGYSGAFLLSACCVAGAAGLAAVAMPRPNRPFTRSAGGGGASSRHTGALPGQVALLLLDPGGREVVRVSAAKGAARPPVGRQVAVAVPGLARATPLAALERTRVDGTERTGLTASGAPPLSAVRLSDDQPTGGPFAGLLFDRVARSLNTSGCERFAHGHHLQELIPLLREHIDFRTRYVDDRVRWATDLLGMNQVVIVAAGLDTRAVRLLLPPRCVVYELDLPQVLEFKDAVLAGREPLRGARRVPVAVDLREDFSEALLRQGFCTRMPSCWLIEGLLMYLPPTDADRLLRTVTGLAAPDSVLVLDHAYPEVFHHPDFAAGVRVLADNGFGLCSVVGGPEDWLAGYGWAAEVADPADLATQFARPVPAVLDPCLPHSPAFWYASATRTAR
;
A
#
# COMPACT_ATOMS: atom_id res chain seq x y z
N MET A 1 4.19 43.91 20.84
CA MET A 1 3.11 43.44 21.73
C MET A 1 1.88 43.32 20.84
N VAL A 2 1.58 42.19 20.21
CA VAL A 2 1.02 40.96 20.81
C VAL A 2 1.60 39.74 20.10
N THR A 3 2.02 38.78 20.92
CA THR A 3 2.55 37.45 20.59
C THR A 3 1.43 36.53 20.09
N PHE A 4 1.58 35.93 18.91
CA PHE A 4 0.84 34.73 18.54
C PHE A 4 1.63 33.51 19.03
N SER A 5 1.23 33.02 20.20
CA SER A 5 1.67 31.75 20.76
C SER A 5 0.63 30.67 20.47
N SER A 6 1.11 29.42 20.37
CA SER A 6 0.37 28.16 20.32
C SER A 6 -0.01 27.59 18.94
N THR A 7 0.97 27.01 18.24
CA THR A 7 0.73 25.76 17.51
C THR A 7 0.61 24.63 18.54
N ALA A 8 -0.63 24.29 18.90
CA ALA A 8 -0.90 23.13 19.72
C ALA A 8 -0.30 21.86 19.07
N PRO A 9 0.33 20.96 19.83
CA PRO A 9 0.77 19.67 19.31
C PRO A 9 -0.47 18.89 18.87
N ARG A 10 -0.52 18.48 17.60
CA ARG A 10 -1.45 17.42 17.18
C ARG A 10 -1.08 16.19 18.01
N SER A 11 -1.86 15.88 19.03
CA SER A 11 -1.70 14.68 19.85
C SER A 11 -1.64 13.49 18.91
N ARG A 12 -0.50 12.80 18.83
CA ARG A 12 -0.43 11.48 18.20
C ARG A 12 -1.37 10.59 19.00
N LEU A 13 -2.56 10.32 18.44
CA LEU A 13 -3.53 9.42 19.06
C LEU A 13 -2.86 8.06 19.27
N SER A 14 -3.23 7.37 20.35
CA SER A 14 -2.55 6.12 20.74
C SER A 14 -2.76 5.03 19.68
N PRO A 15 -1.85 4.05 19.54
CA PRO A 15 -2.04 2.90 18.64
C PRO A 15 -3.35 2.13 18.87
N GLN A 16 -3.95 2.24 20.06
CA GLN A 16 -5.25 1.68 20.40
C GLN A 16 -6.39 2.43 19.71
N HIS A 17 -6.33 3.76 19.65
CA HIS A 17 -7.32 4.58 18.94
C HIS A 17 -7.36 4.23 17.44
N ASP A 18 -6.20 4.13 16.78
CA ASP A 18 -6.12 3.75 15.36
C ASP A 18 -6.79 2.39 15.08
N ARG A 19 -6.55 1.40 15.95
CA ARG A 19 -7.18 0.07 15.84
C ARG A 19 -8.69 0.13 15.98
N LEU A 20 -9.20 0.95 16.90
CA LEU A 20 -10.64 1.13 17.11
C LEU A 20 -11.28 1.85 15.92
N VAL A 21 -10.62 2.85 15.34
CA VAL A 21 -11.09 3.50 14.10
C VAL A 21 -11.18 2.49 12.95
N LEU A 22 -10.15 1.67 12.77
CA LEU A 22 -10.17 0.61 11.75
C LEU A 22 -11.30 -0.40 12.00
N ALA A 23 -11.49 -0.80 13.26
CA ALA A 23 -12.57 -1.72 13.64
C ALA A 23 -13.95 -1.12 13.34
N LEU A 24 -14.20 0.14 13.68
CA LEU A 24 -15.46 0.83 13.41
C LEU A 24 -15.75 0.99 11.91
N ALA A 25 -14.74 1.39 11.13
CA ALA A 25 -14.88 1.50 9.68
C ALA A 25 -15.14 0.13 9.04
N SER A 26 -14.45 -0.91 9.51
CA SER A 26 -14.62 -2.28 9.02
C SER A 26 -15.97 -2.87 9.42
N LEU A 27 -16.45 -2.59 10.64
CA LEU A 27 -17.79 -2.95 11.11
C LEU A 27 -18.87 -2.31 10.25
N SER A 28 -18.69 -1.05 9.87
CA SER A 28 -19.61 -0.33 8.99
C SER A 28 -19.68 -1.00 7.60
N SER A 29 -18.53 -1.40 7.04
CA SER A 29 -18.48 -2.19 5.79
C SER A 29 -19.18 -3.52 5.93
N PHE A 30 -18.87 -4.24 7.01
CA PHE A 30 -19.43 -5.56 7.30
C PHE A 30 -20.94 -5.52 7.37
N VAL A 31 -21.53 -4.64 8.19
CA VAL A 31 -22.97 -4.61 8.44
C VAL A 31 -23.76 -4.22 7.18
N VAL A 32 -23.25 -3.25 6.42
CA VAL A 32 -23.91 -2.78 5.18
C VAL A 32 -23.86 -3.85 4.09
N ILE A 33 -22.73 -4.55 3.95
CA ILE A 33 -22.58 -5.58 2.92
C ILE A 33 -23.29 -6.88 3.32
N LEU A 34 -23.23 -7.25 4.61
CA LEU A 34 -23.99 -8.38 5.16
C LEU A 34 -25.49 -8.17 4.92
N ASP A 35 -26.03 -7.02 5.30
CA ASP A 35 -27.46 -6.70 5.15
C ASP A 35 -27.94 -6.77 3.69
N ALA A 36 -27.09 -6.35 2.74
CA ALA A 36 -27.40 -6.41 1.32
C ALA A 36 -27.57 -7.86 0.81
N THR A 37 -26.86 -8.84 1.39
CA THR A 37 -26.85 -10.22 0.90
C THR A 37 -27.67 -11.19 1.76
N ILE A 38 -27.82 -10.91 3.06
CA ILE A 38 -28.51 -11.78 4.02
C ILE A 38 -30.02 -11.88 3.74
N VAL A 39 -30.64 -10.80 3.27
CA VAL A 39 -32.09 -10.73 3.04
C VAL A 39 -32.55 -11.57 1.85
N SER A 40 -31.67 -11.79 0.86
CA SER A 40 -32.00 -12.51 -0.38
C SER A 40 -32.47 -13.94 -0.11
N VAL A 41 -31.88 -14.59 0.90
CA VAL A 41 -32.27 -15.95 1.32
C VAL A 41 -33.61 -15.96 2.06
N ALA A 42 -33.97 -14.84 2.69
CA ALA A 42 -35.18 -14.69 3.48
C ALA A 42 -36.41 -14.26 2.66
N LEU A 43 -36.21 -13.79 1.42
CA LEU A 43 -37.27 -13.26 0.56
C LEU A 43 -38.51 -14.16 0.45
N PRO A 44 -38.39 -15.49 0.24
CA PRO A 44 -39.58 -16.34 0.14
C PRO A 44 -40.41 -16.34 1.42
N SER A 45 -39.76 -16.36 2.59
CA SER A 45 -40.43 -16.31 3.90
C SER A 45 -41.06 -14.94 4.16
N ILE A 46 -40.39 -13.85 3.77
CA ILE A 46 -40.92 -12.49 3.82
C ILE A 46 -42.19 -12.38 2.99
N GLY A 47 -42.15 -12.90 1.76
CA GLY A 47 -43.27 -12.82 0.83
C GLY A 47 -44.48 -13.60 1.31
N ALA A 48 -44.26 -14.83 1.81
CA ALA A 48 -45.32 -15.68 2.33
C ALA A 48 -46.01 -15.08 3.57
N GLU A 49 -45.25 -14.48 4.50
CA GLU A 49 -45.82 -13.98 5.75
C GLU A 49 -46.44 -12.58 5.64
N LEU A 50 -45.84 -11.68 4.86
CA LEU A 50 -46.36 -10.31 4.67
C LEU A 50 -47.33 -10.17 3.50
N GLY A 51 -47.55 -11.24 2.73
CA GLY A 51 -48.47 -11.25 1.59
C GLY A 51 -47.98 -10.39 0.42
N PHE A 52 -46.67 -10.40 0.12
CA PHE A 52 -46.16 -9.73 -1.08
C PHE A 52 -46.69 -10.42 -2.34
N ALA A 53 -47.10 -9.63 -3.33
CA ALA A 53 -47.25 -10.13 -4.69
C ALA A 53 -45.87 -10.47 -5.29
N ALA A 54 -45.81 -11.46 -6.18
CA ALA A 54 -44.57 -11.86 -6.85
C ALA A 54 -43.85 -10.68 -7.54
N SER A 55 -44.61 -9.75 -8.12
CA SER A 55 -44.09 -8.52 -8.75
C SER A 55 -43.53 -7.49 -7.76
N THR A 56 -43.93 -7.56 -6.48
CA THR A 56 -43.52 -6.60 -5.45
C THR A 56 -42.47 -7.15 -4.49
N LEU A 57 -42.28 -8.47 -4.43
CA LEU A 57 -41.30 -9.08 -3.53
C LEU A 57 -39.85 -8.67 -3.83
N PRO A 58 -39.40 -8.56 -5.11
CA PRO A 58 -38.06 -8.07 -5.43
C PRO A 58 -37.77 -6.68 -4.88
N TRP A 59 -38.80 -5.84 -4.69
CA TRP A 59 -38.66 -4.49 -4.11
C TRP A 59 -38.00 -4.48 -2.72
N VAL A 60 -38.03 -5.57 -1.98
CA VAL A 60 -37.37 -5.67 -0.66
C VAL A 60 -35.84 -5.52 -0.76
N VAL A 61 -35.21 -6.11 -1.78
CA VAL A 61 -33.76 -5.92 -2.05
C VAL A 61 -33.52 -4.62 -2.80
N ASN A 62 -34.42 -4.35 -3.73
CA ASN A 62 -34.31 -3.28 -4.71
C ASN A 62 -34.46 -1.88 -4.08
N ALA A 63 -35.40 -1.67 -3.17
CA ALA A 63 -35.58 -0.40 -2.46
C ALA A 63 -34.31 0.00 -1.68
N TYR A 64 -33.69 -0.96 -1.00
CA TYR A 64 -32.40 -0.75 -0.34
C TYR A 64 -31.32 -0.32 -1.33
N THR A 65 -31.17 -1.11 -2.40
CA THR A 65 -30.10 -0.93 -3.40
C THR A 65 -30.25 0.39 -4.16
N LEU A 66 -31.48 0.78 -4.47
CA LEU A 66 -31.86 2.03 -5.12
C LEU A 66 -31.41 3.25 -4.31
N LEU A 67 -31.81 3.32 -3.03
CA LEU A 67 -31.44 4.43 -2.16
C LEU A 67 -29.95 4.39 -1.80
N PHE A 68 -29.38 3.20 -1.61
CA PHE A 68 -27.96 3.02 -1.35
C PHE A 68 -27.10 3.59 -2.50
N ALA A 69 -27.39 3.18 -3.74
CA ALA A 69 -26.61 3.59 -4.90
C ALA A 69 -26.86 5.06 -5.27
N GLY A 70 -28.12 5.50 -5.24
CA GLY A 70 -28.51 6.88 -5.55
C GLY A 70 -27.83 7.88 -4.61
N PHE A 71 -27.81 7.61 -3.31
CA PHE A 71 -27.31 8.55 -2.32
C PHE A 71 -25.82 8.39 -1.99
N LEU A 72 -25.12 7.40 -2.57
CA LEU A 72 -23.72 7.11 -2.23
C LEU A 72 -22.79 8.31 -2.45
N LEU A 73 -22.96 9.01 -3.57
CA LEU A 73 -22.19 10.22 -3.89
C LEU A 73 -22.51 11.38 -2.94
N LEU A 74 -23.78 11.54 -2.59
CA LEU A 74 -24.22 12.55 -1.62
C LEU A 74 -23.63 12.25 -0.23
N GLY A 75 -23.63 10.98 0.20
CA GLY A 75 -23.06 10.55 1.47
C GLY A 75 -21.57 10.85 1.60
N GLY A 76 -20.79 10.66 0.52
CA GLY A 76 -19.38 11.08 0.46
C GLY A 76 -19.19 12.56 0.71
N ARG A 77 -19.97 13.41 0.05
CA ARG A 77 -19.88 14.86 0.25
C ARG A 77 -20.41 15.33 1.59
N CYS A 78 -21.43 14.68 2.12
CA CYS A 78 -21.86 14.92 3.49
C CYS A 78 -20.68 14.68 4.45
N ALA A 79 -19.91 13.60 4.26
CA ALA A 79 -18.75 13.31 5.10
C ALA A 79 -17.65 14.37 4.98
N ASP A 80 -17.44 14.92 3.79
CA ASP A 80 -16.50 16.02 3.56
C ASP A 80 -16.97 17.35 4.19
N ALA A 81 -18.27 17.64 4.13
CA ALA A 81 -18.84 18.93 4.55
C ALA A 81 -19.19 19.01 6.04
N PHE A 82 -19.80 17.95 6.58
CA PHE A 82 -20.27 17.87 7.97
C PHE A 82 -19.27 17.13 8.87
N GLY A 83 -18.24 16.52 8.28
CA GLY A 83 -17.23 15.74 8.98
C GLY A 83 -17.61 14.27 9.11
N GLN A 84 -16.58 13.43 9.07
CA GLN A 84 -16.70 11.97 9.04
C GLN A 84 -17.43 11.40 10.25
N ARG A 85 -17.14 11.92 11.47
CA ARG A 85 -17.81 11.49 12.71
C ARG A 85 -19.31 11.68 12.65
N ALA A 86 -19.76 12.88 12.27
CA ALA A 86 -21.18 13.23 12.29
C ALA A 86 -21.98 12.37 11.29
N VAL A 87 -21.44 12.19 10.09
CA VAL A 87 -22.09 11.39 9.04
C VAL A 87 -22.07 9.90 9.36
N LEU A 88 -20.98 9.39 9.94
CA LEU A 88 -20.91 7.99 10.38
C LEU A 88 -21.90 7.69 11.50
N LEU A 89 -22.05 8.59 12.49
CA LEU A 89 -23.07 8.45 13.55
C LEU A 89 -24.49 8.54 12.99
N ALA A 90 -24.77 9.50 12.11
CA ALA A 90 -26.09 9.63 11.48
C ALA A 90 -26.43 8.41 10.62
N GLY A 91 -25.47 7.92 9.84
CA GLY A 91 -25.61 6.71 9.03
C GLY A 91 -25.86 5.47 9.88
N LEU A 92 -25.10 5.25 10.95
CA LEU A 92 -25.30 4.14 11.89
C LEU A 92 -26.67 4.22 12.57
N ALA A 93 -27.06 5.41 13.05
CA ALA A 93 -28.35 5.59 13.72
C ALA A 93 -29.52 5.30 12.76
N LEU A 94 -29.48 5.87 11.54
CA LEU A 94 -30.50 5.64 10.52
C LEU A 94 -30.56 4.17 10.12
N PHE A 95 -29.42 3.55 9.84
CA PHE A 95 -29.35 2.14 9.46
C PHE A 95 -29.91 1.23 10.56
N THR A 96 -29.50 1.45 11.81
CA THR A 96 -29.93 0.67 12.99
C THR A 96 -31.43 0.83 13.24
N ALA A 97 -31.94 2.06 13.21
CA ALA A 97 -33.37 2.34 13.41
C ALA A 97 -34.22 1.74 12.28
N ALA A 98 -33.73 1.83 11.04
CA ALA A 98 -34.40 1.25 9.89
C ALA A 98 -34.37 -0.29 9.94
N SER A 99 -33.27 -0.92 10.37
CA SER A 99 -33.22 -2.37 10.62
C SER A 99 -34.21 -2.81 11.71
N LEU A 100 -34.33 -2.06 12.80
CA LEU A 100 -35.31 -2.32 13.85
C LEU A 100 -36.74 -2.21 13.31
N GLY A 101 -37.04 -1.14 12.56
CA GLY A 101 -38.34 -0.93 11.92
C GLY A 101 -38.68 -2.02 10.91
N GLY A 102 -37.71 -2.48 10.12
CA GLY A 102 -37.87 -3.58 9.17
C GLY A 102 -38.12 -4.92 9.85
N GLY A 103 -37.40 -5.22 10.93
CA GLY A 103 -37.65 -6.44 11.72
C GLY A 103 -39.02 -6.44 12.41
N LEU A 104 -39.55 -5.26 12.74
CA LEU A 104 -40.90 -5.08 13.30
C LEU A 104 -41.98 -4.92 12.23
N ALA A 105 -41.65 -5.04 10.93
CA ALA A 105 -42.61 -4.78 9.87
C ALA A 105 -43.80 -5.75 9.90
N TRP A 106 -44.99 -5.19 9.77
CA TRP A 106 -46.28 -5.90 9.73
C TRP A 106 -46.96 -5.80 8.35
N SER A 107 -46.37 -5.08 7.40
CA SER A 107 -46.90 -4.96 6.04
C SER A 107 -45.76 -4.76 5.02
N PRO A 108 -46.01 -5.07 3.73
CA PRO A 108 -45.06 -4.82 2.65
C PRO A 108 -44.55 -3.39 2.61
N ALA A 109 -45.46 -2.40 2.72
CA ALA A 109 -45.11 -0.99 2.65
C ALA A 109 -44.15 -0.55 3.77
N VAL A 110 -44.37 -1.01 5.00
CA VAL A 110 -43.49 -0.72 6.15
C VAL A 110 -42.11 -1.33 5.94
N LEU A 111 -42.05 -2.58 5.44
CA LEU A 111 -40.77 -3.23 5.15
C LEU A 111 -40.03 -2.50 4.04
N LEU A 112 -40.69 -2.13 2.94
CA LEU A 112 -40.06 -1.38 1.84
C LEU A 112 -39.53 -0.02 2.28
N ALA A 113 -40.30 0.72 3.10
CA ALA A 113 -39.86 2.00 3.65
C ALA A 113 -38.63 1.82 4.56
N ALA A 114 -38.62 0.78 5.40
CA ALA A 114 -37.47 0.43 6.23
C ALA A 114 -36.24 0.08 5.38
N ARG A 115 -36.41 -0.73 4.31
CA ARG A 115 -35.32 -1.08 3.38
C ARG A 115 -34.76 0.15 2.67
N ALA A 116 -35.62 1.05 2.20
CA ALA A 116 -35.21 2.32 1.59
C ALA A 116 -34.39 3.18 2.59
N ALA A 117 -34.85 3.31 3.82
CA ALA A 117 -34.15 4.03 4.87
C ALA A 117 -32.81 3.37 5.26
N GLN A 118 -32.74 2.03 5.30
CA GLN A 118 -31.50 1.29 5.49
C GLN A 118 -30.50 1.57 4.36
N GLY A 119 -30.97 1.58 3.11
CA GLY A 119 -30.14 1.92 1.94
C GLY A 119 -29.52 3.31 2.06
N LEU A 120 -30.33 4.29 2.46
CA LEU A 120 -29.86 5.65 2.75
C LEU A 120 -28.82 5.68 3.88
N GLY A 121 -29.05 4.94 4.98
CA GLY A 121 -28.07 4.80 6.05
C GLY A 121 -26.74 4.20 5.57
N GLY A 122 -26.79 3.17 4.74
CA GLY A 122 -25.63 2.55 4.11
C GLY A 122 -24.87 3.53 3.19
N ALA A 123 -25.59 4.35 2.43
CA ALA A 123 -25.03 5.37 1.55
C ALA A 123 -24.25 6.44 2.30
N LEU A 124 -24.63 6.75 3.54
CA LEU A 124 -23.87 7.63 4.44
C LEU A 124 -22.67 6.91 5.05
N LEU A 125 -22.85 5.64 5.44
CA LEU A 125 -21.85 4.85 6.17
C LEU A 125 -20.60 4.55 5.36
N ILE A 126 -20.75 4.00 4.16
CA ILE A 126 -19.61 3.50 3.38
C ILE A 126 -18.62 4.61 3.02
N PRO A 127 -19.06 5.77 2.47
CA PRO A 127 -18.15 6.87 2.17
C PRO A 127 -17.56 7.50 3.43
N ALA A 128 -18.36 7.67 4.51
CA ALA A 128 -17.86 8.23 5.76
C ALA A 128 -16.79 7.34 6.41
N ALA A 129 -16.97 6.01 6.38
CA ALA A 129 -15.98 5.05 6.86
C ALA A 129 -14.70 5.11 6.04
N LEU A 130 -14.79 5.18 4.71
CA LEU A 130 -13.63 5.31 3.84
C LEU A 130 -12.87 6.61 4.10
N ALA A 131 -13.58 7.73 4.18
CA ALA A 131 -13.01 9.04 4.49
C ALA A 131 -12.35 9.06 5.88
N LEU A 132 -12.98 8.41 6.87
CA LEU A 132 -12.42 8.26 8.21
C LEU A 132 -11.09 7.49 8.19
N LEU A 133 -11.00 6.41 7.42
CA LEU A 133 -9.76 5.66 7.24
C LEU A 133 -8.68 6.49 6.55
N THR A 134 -9.02 7.23 5.49
CA THR A 134 -8.02 8.03 4.78
C THR A 134 -7.57 9.25 5.58
N ALA A 135 -8.41 9.82 6.45
CA ALA A 135 -8.03 10.90 7.34
C ALA A 135 -7.24 10.44 8.58
N THR A 136 -7.50 9.23 9.08
CA THR A 136 -6.82 8.69 10.27
C THR A 136 -5.48 8.06 9.92
N PHE A 137 -5.40 7.32 8.81
CA PHE A 137 -4.19 6.61 8.40
C PHE A 137 -3.41 7.40 7.35
N GLU A 138 -2.14 7.68 7.65
CA GLU A 138 -1.21 8.35 6.73
C GLU A 138 -0.98 7.55 5.44
N GLU A 139 -0.73 8.28 4.34
CA GLU A 139 -0.44 7.69 3.03
C GLU A 139 0.75 6.76 3.07
N GLY A 140 0.58 5.56 2.50
CA GLY A 140 1.59 4.50 2.53
C GLY A 140 1.03 3.20 3.12
N PRO A 141 1.90 2.34 3.70
CA PRO A 141 1.53 0.99 4.11
C PRO A 141 0.42 0.94 5.15
N ARG A 142 0.36 1.90 6.09
CA ARG A 142 -0.67 1.93 7.15
C ARG A 142 -2.07 2.15 6.58
N ARG A 143 -2.25 3.13 5.67
CA ARG A 143 -3.53 3.33 4.96
C ARG A 143 -3.85 2.18 4.02
N ALA A 144 -2.88 1.66 3.27
CA ALA A 144 -3.10 0.51 2.40
C ALA A 144 -3.57 -0.73 3.18
N HIS A 145 -2.93 -1.01 4.33
CA HIS A 145 -3.35 -2.05 5.26
C HIS A 145 -4.78 -1.79 5.74
N ALA A 146 -5.07 -0.60 6.27
CA ALA A 146 -6.40 -0.26 6.75
C ALA A 146 -7.50 -0.44 5.68
N LEU A 147 -7.27 0.05 4.45
CA LEU A 147 -8.20 -0.10 3.32
C LEU A 147 -8.35 -1.55 2.87
N SER A 148 -7.27 -2.34 2.92
CA SER A 148 -7.30 -3.77 2.61
C SER A 148 -8.08 -4.56 3.66
N THR A 149 -7.88 -4.30 4.95
CA THR A 149 -8.65 -4.91 6.05
C THR A 149 -10.12 -4.56 5.95
N TRP A 150 -10.45 -3.29 5.72
CA TRP A 150 -11.82 -2.82 5.51
C TRP A 150 -12.50 -3.52 4.32
N SER A 151 -11.77 -3.69 3.22
CA SER A 151 -12.26 -4.41 2.03
C SER A 151 -12.45 -5.90 2.29
N ALA A 152 -11.49 -6.54 2.99
CA ALA A 152 -11.54 -7.95 3.34
C ALA A 152 -12.71 -8.26 4.29
N VAL A 153 -12.93 -7.42 5.30
CA VAL A 153 -14.08 -7.53 6.20
C VAL A 153 -15.39 -7.35 5.45
N GLY A 154 -15.46 -6.42 4.49
CA GLY A 154 -16.60 -6.30 3.60
C GLY A 154 -16.87 -7.58 2.77
N ALA A 155 -15.82 -8.20 2.23
CA ALA A 155 -15.94 -9.46 1.50
C ALA A 155 -16.41 -10.62 2.40
N ILE A 156 -15.96 -10.66 3.66
CA ILE A 156 -16.47 -11.60 4.67
C ILE A 156 -17.97 -11.37 4.89
N GLY A 157 -18.41 -10.11 5.01
CA GLY A 157 -19.83 -9.76 5.08
C GLY A 157 -20.63 -10.30 3.88
N ALA A 158 -20.11 -10.11 2.66
CA ALA A 158 -20.76 -10.60 1.45
C ALA A 158 -20.91 -12.13 1.43
N ALA A 159 -19.85 -12.85 1.80
CA ALA A 159 -19.83 -14.31 1.80
C ALA A 159 -20.65 -14.93 2.94
N SER A 160 -20.69 -14.28 4.10
CA SER A 160 -21.43 -14.76 5.27
C SER A 160 -22.93 -14.52 5.19
N GLY A 161 -23.39 -13.52 4.41
CA GLY A 161 -24.80 -13.16 4.29
C GLY A 161 -25.72 -14.32 3.94
N PRO A 162 -25.54 -15.05 2.82
CA PRO A 162 -26.44 -16.14 2.49
C PRO A 162 -26.50 -17.24 3.56
N VAL A 163 -25.36 -17.57 4.18
CA VAL A 163 -25.27 -18.60 5.22
C VAL A 163 -25.97 -18.13 6.50
N ALA A 164 -25.66 -16.93 6.97
CA ALA A 164 -26.28 -16.34 8.15
C ALA A 164 -27.79 -16.12 7.94
N GLY A 165 -28.20 -15.69 6.75
CA GLY A 165 -29.58 -15.46 6.37
C GLY A 165 -30.38 -16.76 6.36
N GLY A 166 -29.83 -17.82 5.77
CA GLY A 166 -30.43 -19.15 5.79
C GLY A 166 -30.57 -19.69 7.21
N LEU A 167 -29.53 -19.58 8.03
CA LEU A 167 -29.55 -20.01 9.43
C LEU A 167 -30.58 -19.26 10.26
N LEU A 168 -30.58 -17.91 10.21
CA LEU A 168 -31.50 -17.08 10.99
C LEU A 168 -32.95 -17.29 10.54
N THR A 169 -33.19 -17.31 9.23
CA THR A 169 -34.54 -17.53 8.66
C THR A 169 -35.11 -18.87 9.09
N GLN A 170 -34.30 -19.93 9.07
CA GLN A 170 -34.76 -21.26 9.45
C GLN A 170 -34.87 -21.46 10.97
N ALA A 171 -33.94 -20.92 11.77
CA ALA A 171 -33.88 -21.19 13.21
C ALA A 171 -34.87 -20.34 14.02
N VAL A 172 -34.98 -19.05 13.69
CA VAL A 172 -35.71 -18.06 14.51
C VAL A 172 -36.65 -17.17 13.70
N GLY A 173 -36.65 -17.29 12.36
CA GLY A 173 -37.53 -16.57 11.45
C GLY A 173 -36.86 -15.39 10.74
N TRP A 174 -37.43 -14.98 9.61
CA TRP A 174 -36.84 -13.97 8.71
C TRP A 174 -36.66 -12.60 9.37
N ARG A 175 -37.46 -12.23 10.37
CA ARG A 175 -37.32 -10.92 11.06
C ARG A 175 -35.95 -10.72 11.68
N TRP A 176 -35.32 -11.81 12.13
CA TRP A 176 -33.99 -11.78 12.73
C TRP A 176 -32.87 -11.45 11.74
N VAL A 177 -33.14 -11.62 10.45
CA VAL A 177 -32.24 -11.17 9.38
C VAL A 177 -32.08 -9.65 9.39
N LEU A 178 -33.08 -8.91 9.90
CA LEU A 178 -33.01 -7.47 10.09
C LEU A 178 -32.61 -7.12 11.53
N PHE A 179 -33.11 -7.86 12.54
CA PHE A 179 -32.73 -7.59 13.93
C PHE A 179 -31.25 -7.84 14.23
N VAL A 180 -30.56 -8.73 13.52
CA VAL A 180 -29.12 -8.98 13.72
C VAL A 180 -28.27 -7.72 13.52
N ASN A 181 -28.73 -6.78 12.69
CA ASN A 181 -28.06 -5.51 12.46
C ASN A 181 -28.21 -4.53 13.63
N VAL A 182 -29.26 -4.67 14.45
CA VAL A 182 -29.55 -3.76 15.57
C VAL A 182 -28.45 -3.79 16.64
N PRO A 183 -28.07 -4.94 17.24
CA PRO A 183 -27.00 -4.96 18.24
C PRO A 183 -25.65 -4.52 17.64
N VAL A 184 -25.36 -4.91 16.40
CA VAL A 184 -24.15 -4.49 15.68
C VAL A 184 -24.11 -2.98 15.48
N GLY A 185 -25.22 -2.39 15.05
CA GLY A 185 -25.40 -0.97 14.86
C GLY A 185 -25.30 -0.17 16.16
N LEU A 186 -25.86 -0.67 17.27
CA LEU A 186 -25.74 -0.07 18.60
C LEU A 186 -24.29 -0.09 19.11
N VAL A 187 -23.59 -1.21 18.96
CA VAL A 187 -22.15 -1.32 19.30
C VAL A 187 -21.33 -0.36 18.45
N GLY A 188 -21.60 -0.28 17.15
CA GLY A 188 -20.97 0.67 16.24
C GLY A 188 -21.23 2.12 16.64
N LEU A 189 -22.47 2.45 17.01
CA LEU A 189 -22.89 3.81 17.39
C LEU A 189 -22.23 4.24 18.70
N ALA A 190 -22.25 3.37 19.71
CA ALA A 190 -21.58 3.61 20.99
C ALA A 190 -20.06 3.74 20.80
N GLY A 191 -19.44 2.81 20.05
CA GLY A 191 -18.02 2.86 19.75
C GLY A 191 -17.63 4.12 18.98
N ALA A 192 -18.39 4.51 17.96
CA ALA A 192 -18.14 5.73 17.20
C ALA A 192 -18.31 7.00 18.05
N ALA A 193 -19.29 7.02 18.96
CA ALA A 193 -19.53 8.16 19.84
C ALA A 193 -18.41 8.34 20.88
N LEU A 194 -17.86 7.23 21.39
CA LEU A 194 -16.82 7.20 22.42
C LEU A 194 -15.41 7.38 21.85
N VAL A 195 -15.11 6.75 20.71
CA VAL A 195 -13.74 6.68 20.16
C VAL A 195 -13.43 7.88 19.28
N LEU A 196 -14.32 8.25 18.36
CA LEU A 196 -14.01 9.25 17.35
C LEU A 196 -14.05 10.63 17.97
N THR A 197 -12.99 11.41 18.02
CA THR A 197 -13.07 12.81 18.49
C THR A 197 -13.56 13.74 17.38
N SER A 198 -14.35 14.77 17.73
CA SER A 198 -14.69 15.84 16.80
C SER A 198 -13.42 16.64 16.47
N ALA A 199 -12.82 16.42 15.29
CA ALA A 199 -11.69 17.22 14.86
C ALA A 199 -12.14 18.65 14.51
N PRO A 200 -11.40 19.71 14.91
CA PRO A 200 -11.68 21.05 14.44
C PRO A 200 -11.51 21.11 12.92
N LEU A 201 -12.55 21.60 12.23
CA LEU A 201 -12.57 21.81 10.78
C LEU A 201 -11.50 22.83 10.41
N THR A 202 -10.27 22.36 10.15
CA THR A 202 -9.08 23.20 9.92
C THR A 202 -8.87 23.54 8.44
N ARG A 203 -9.68 22.97 7.54
CA ARG A 203 -9.73 23.32 6.11
C ARG A 203 -11.01 24.10 5.80
N ALA A 204 -10.89 25.12 4.95
CA ALA A 204 -12.05 25.75 4.33
C ALA A 204 -12.94 24.66 3.72
N ARG A 205 -14.25 24.70 4.00
CA ARG A 205 -15.20 23.69 3.51
C ARG A 205 -15.11 23.67 1.97
N PRO A 206 -14.75 22.53 1.35
CA PRO A 206 -14.96 22.39 -0.08
C PRO A 206 -16.44 22.66 -0.38
N SER A 207 -16.72 23.42 -1.43
CA SER A 207 -18.10 23.73 -1.80
C SER A 207 -18.80 22.43 -2.18
N LEU A 208 -19.91 22.13 -1.51
CA LEU A 208 -20.76 21.00 -1.85
C LEU A 208 -21.30 21.24 -3.27
N ASP A 209 -20.91 20.40 -4.23
CA ASP A 209 -21.52 20.37 -5.55
C ASP A 209 -22.90 19.69 -5.45
N VAL A 210 -23.84 20.39 -4.80
CA VAL A 210 -25.19 19.89 -4.53
C VAL A 210 -25.92 19.60 -5.83
N VAL A 211 -25.76 20.47 -6.83
CA VAL A 211 -26.39 20.30 -8.14
C VAL A 211 -25.89 19.03 -8.80
N GLY A 212 -24.57 18.81 -8.83
CA GLY A 212 -24.00 17.57 -9.35
C GLY A 212 -24.48 16.34 -8.58
N ALA A 213 -24.56 16.41 -7.25
CA ALA A 213 -25.01 15.30 -6.43
C ALA A 213 -26.46 14.95 -6.72
N VAL A 214 -27.35 15.96 -6.77
CA VAL A 214 -28.77 15.79 -7.10
C VAL A 214 -28.94 15.21 -8.50
N LEU A 215 -28.23 15.71 -9.51
CA LEU A 215 -28.32 15.20 -10.88
C LEU A 215 -27.86 13.73 -10.98
N ALA A 216 -26.74 13.37 -10.33
CA ALA A 216 -26.25 12.00 -10.32
C ALA A 216 -27.20 11.06 -9.58
N THR A 217 -27.67 11.47 -8.39
CA THR A 217 -28.61 10.71 -7.57
C THR A 217 -29.94 10.52 -8.30
N ALA A 218 -30.57 11.60 -8.78
CA ALA A 218 -31.86 11.54 -9.46
C ALA A 218 -31.77 10.77 -10.78
N GLY A 219 -30.68 10.93 -11.53
CA GLY A 219 -30.45 10.19 -12.77
C GLY A 219 -30.31 8.68 -12.54
N LEU A 220 -29.50 8.28 -11.55
CA LEU A 220 -29.32 6.88 -11.20
C LEU A 220 -30.61 6.27 -10.63
N LEU A 221 -31.30 7.00 -9.73
CA LEU A 221 -32.60 6.60 -9.20
C LEU A 221 -33.61 6.40 -10.33
N GLY A 222 -33.69 7.32 -11.29
CA GLY A 222 -34.61 7.24 -12.42
C GLY A 222 -34.37 6.01 -13.31
N VAL A 223 -33.11 5.70 -13.62
CA VAL A 223 -32.75 4.49 -14.39
C VAL A 223 -33.12 3.22 -13.63
N VAL A 224 -32.70 3.12 -12.37
CA VAL A 224 -32.92 1.91 -11.56
C VAL A 224 -34.40 1.72 -11.27
N TYR A 225 -35.13 2.80 -10.92
CA TYR A 225 -36.57 2.78 -10.73
C TYR A 225 -37.31 2.31 -11.99
N ALA A 226 -36.96 2.83 -13.16
CA ALA A 226 -37.60 2.43 -14.42
C ALA A 226 -37.37 0.96 -14.76
N LEU A 227 -36.15 0.45 -14.51
CA LEU A 227 -35.87 -0.98 -14.67
C LEU A 227 -36.71 -1.83 -13.72
N MET A 228 -36.91 -1.38 -12.49
CA MET A 228 -37.75 -2.10 -11.51
C MET A 228 -39.24 -2.05 -11.86
N GLU A 229 -39.74 -0.90 -12.31
CA GLU A 229 -41.13 -0.75 -12.76
C GLU A 229 -41.46 -1.67 -13.95
N SER A 230 -40.45 -2.00 -14.77
CA SER A 230 -40.64 -2.95 -15.88
C SER A 230 -41.04 -4.36 -15.44
N GLU A 231 -40.81 -4.75 -14.18
CA GLU A 231 -41.33 -6.01 -13.62
C GLU A 231 -42.85 -5.95 -13.34
N ALA A 232 -43.36 -4.77 -12.97
CA ALA A 232 -44.77 -4.59 -12.60
C ALA A 232 -45.65 -4.21 -13.79
N GLY A 233 -45.27 -3.18 -14.55
CA GLY A 233 -46.01 -2.68 -15.72
C GLY A 233 -45.61 -3.30 -17.06
N GLY A 234 -44.46 -4.00 -17.10
CA GLY A 234 -43.86 -4.50 -18.32
C GLY A 234 -43.03 -3.45 -19.05
N TRP A 235 -42.13 -3.91 -19.93
CA TRP A 235 -41.18 -3.05 -20.67
C TRP A 235 -41.82 -2.03 -21.62
N HIS A 236 -43.11 -2.21 -21.96
CA HIS A 236 -43.87 -1.32 -22.84
C HIS A 236 -44.69 -0.27 -22.08
N ASP A 237 -44.74 -0.33 -20.75
CA ASP A 237 -45.36 0.73 -19.95
C ASP A 237 -44.60 2.04 -20.20
N PRO A 238 -45.27 3.15 -20.58
CA PRO A 238 -44.61 4.41 -20.91
C PRO A 238 -43.78 5.00 -19.76
N THR A 239 -44.03 4.62 -18.51
CA THR A 239 -43.22 5.02 -17.34
C THR A 239 -41.79 4.47 -17.41
N VAL A 240 -41.58 3.29 -17.99
CA VAL A 240 -40.27 2.63 -18.12
C VAL A 240 -39.35 3.38 -19.11
N PRO A 241 -39.70 3.58 -20.39
CA PRO A 241 -38.85 4.33 -21.30
C PRO A 241 -38.75 5.80 -20.89
N ALA A 242 -39.80 6.41 -20.32
CA ALA A 242 -39.72 7.78 -19.80
C ALA A 242 -38.73 7.90 -18.64
N GLY A 243 -38.75 6.96 -17.69
CA GLY A 243 -37.82 6.93 -16.56
C GLY A 243 -36.38 6.60 -16.98
N LEU A 244 -36.19 5.68 -17.94
CA LEU A 244 -34.87 5.39 -18.52
C LEU A 244 -34.29 6.59 -19.25
N VAL A 245 -35.06 7.21 -20.16
CA VAL A 245 -34.63 8.39 -20.91
C VAL A 245 -34.39 9.56 -19.96
N GLY A 246 -35.32 9.83 -19.03
CA GLY A 246 -35.17 10.88 -18.03
C GLY A 246 -33.94 10.67 -17.14
N GLY A 247 -33.72 9.45 -16.66
CA GLY A 247 -32.55 9.10 -15.86
C GLY A 247 -31.23 9.27 -16.61
N VAL A 248 -31.16 8.79 -17.86
CA VAL A 248 -29.98 8.97 -18.73
C VAL A 248 -29.73 10.45 -19.04
N LEU A 249 -30.77 11.23 -19.29
CA LEU A 249 -30.66 12.67 -19.52
C LEU A 249 -30.13 13.40 -18.28
N LEU A 250 -30.59 13.04 -17.08
CA LEU A 250 -30.08 13.59 -15.81
C LEU A 250 -28.61 13.21 -15.57
N LEU A 251 -28.20 11.99 -15.89
CA LEU A 251 -26.79 11.58 -15.83
C LEU A 251 -25.93 12.32 -16.88
N ALA A 252 -26.46 12.57 -18.07
CA ALA A 252 -25.79 13.37 -19.09
C ALA A 252 -25.63 14.83 -18.63
N LEU A 253 -26.68 15.41 -18.06
CA LEU A 253 -26.67 16.74 -17.43
C LEU A 253 -25.66 16.81 -16.28
N PHE A 254 -25.58 15.77 -15.46
CA PHE A 254 -24.55 15.64 -14.42
C PHE A 254 -23.14 15.74 -15.04
N LEU A 255 -22.83 14.97 -16.09
CA LEU A 255 -21.52 15.02 -16.73
C LEU A 255 -21.21 16.40 -17.32
N VAL A 256 -22.19 17.06 -17.94
CA VAL A 256 -22.04 18.43 -18.46
C VAL A 256 -21.77 19.42 -17.33
N HIS A 257 -22.51 19.32 -16.22
CA HIS A 257 -22.33 20.13 -15.03
C HIS A 257 -20.93 19.94 -14.41
N GLN A 258 -20.48 18.68 -14.26
CA GLN A 258 -19.12 18.36 -13.80
C GLN A 258 -18.05 18.93 -14.72
N ALA A 259 -18.27 18.92 -16.03
CA ALA A 259 -17.28 19.36 -17.01
C ALA A 259 -17.16 20.88 -17.15
N ARG A 260 -18.26 21.62 -16.95
CA ARG A 260 -18.34 23.04 -17.35
C ARG A 260 -18.67 24.01 -16.22
N TRP A 261 -19.40 23.58 -15.18
CA TRP A 261 -20.03 24.50 -14.24
C TRP A 261 -19.62 24.29 -12.78
N SER A 262 -19.12 23.11 -12.42
CA SER A 262 -18.70 22.83 -11.05
C SER A 262 -17.30 23.40 -10.75
N ALA A 263 -17.21 24.22 -9.71
CA ALA A 263 -15.93 24.74 -9.20
C ALA A 263 -15.12 23.69 -8.41
N ASP A 264 -15.82 22.72 -7.79
CA ASP A 264 -15.23 21.61 -7.03
C ASP A 264 -15.93 20.27 -7.37
N PRO A 265 -15.65 19.71 -8.56
CA PRO A 265 -16.42 18.61 -9.14
C PRO A 265 -16.36 17.33 -8.30
N LEU A 266 -17.51 16.65 -8.19
CA LEU A 266 -17.68 15.30 -7.62
C LEU A 266 -16.83 14.27 -8.34
N LEU A 267 -16.84 14.37 -9.67
CA LEU A 267 -16.14 13.47 -10.54
C LEU A 267 -15.13 14.28 -11.35
N PRO A 268 -13.84 14.32 -10.94
CA PRO A 268 -12.83 15.04 -11.69
C PRO A 268 -12.56 14.33 -13.03
N LEU A 269 -13.28 14.76 -14.07
CA LEU A 269 -13.28 14.14 -15.40
C LEU A 269 -11.89 14.10 -16.05
N SER A 270 -10.96 14.95 -15.60
CA SER A 270 -9.55 14.91 -15.98
C SER A 270 -8.88 13.57 -15.71
N LEU A 271 -9.35 12.78 -14.74
CA LEU A 271 -8.83 11.44 -14.45
C LEU A 271 -9.04 10.47 -15.64
N PHE A 272 -10.17 10.60 -16.35
CA PHE A 272 -10.50 9.74 -17.49
C PHE A 272 -9.72 10.08 -18.77
N ARG A 273 -8.82 11.07 -18.72
CA ARG A 273 -7.84 11.31 -19.78
C ARG A 273 -6.82 10.17 -19.85
N SER A 274 -6.46 9.56 -18.71
CA SER A 274 -5.63 8.35 -18.70
C SER A 274 -6.43 7.18 -19.30
N PRO A 275 -5.87 6.49 -20.31
CA PRO A 275 -6.49 5.30 -20.88
C PRO A 275 -6.58 4.16 -19.86
N ALA A 276 -5.65 4.05 -18.90
CA ALA A 276 -5.72 3.05 -17.83
C ALA A 276 -6.90 3.29 -16.89
N VAL A 277 -7.09 4.53 -16.42
CA VAL A 277 -8.20 4.89 -15.54
C VAL A 277 -9.53 4.69 -16.26
N ARG A 278 -9.64 5.18 -17.51
CA ARG A 278 -10.84 5.04 -18.33
C ARG A 278 -11.16 3.57 -18.62
N GLY A 279 -10.17 2.80 -19.06
CA GLY A 279 -10.33 1.37 -19.33
C GLY A 279 -10.74 0.58 -18.10
N ALA A 280 -10.06 0.78 -16.96
CA ALA A 280 -10.36 0.07 -15.71
C ALA A 280 -11.78 0.36 -15.20
N ASN A 281 -12.23 1.62 -15.24
CA ASN A 281 -13.57 1.98 -14.81
C ASN A 281 -14.66 1.40 -15.74
N LEU A 282 -14.46 1.44 -17.06
CA LEU A 282 -15.43 0.84 -17.98
C LEU A 282 -15.53 -0.69 -17.80
N VAL A 283 -14.41 -1.37 -17.60
CA VAL A 283 -14.39 -2.81 -17.33
C VAL A 283 -15.05 -3.11 -15.98
N MET A 284 -14.75 -2.33 -14.94
CA MET A 284 -15.40 -2.46 -13.62
C MET A 284 -16.91 -2.24 -13.69
N PHE A 285 -17.37 -1.31 -14.53
CA PHE A 285 -18.78 -1.08 -14.77
C PHE A 285 -19.46 -2.34 -15.32
N LEU A 286 -18.95 -2.90 -16.42
CA LEU A 286 -19.51 -4.12 -17.02
C LEU A 286 -19.38 -5.35 -16.12
N LEU A 287 -18.26 -5.52 -15.42
CA LEU A 287 -18.06 -6.59 -14.45
C LEU A 287 -19.08 -6.50 -13.33
N GLY A 288 -19.25 -5.31 -12.72
CA GLY A 288 -20.23 -5.11 -11.65
C GLY A 288 -21.67 -5.30 -12.12
N LEU A 289 -21.98 -4.90 -13.36
CA LEU A 289 -23.31 -5.11 -13.95
C LEU A 289 -23.71 -6.59 -13.92
N GLY A 290 -22.82 -7.51 -14.30
CA GLY A 290 -23.10 -8.95 -14.28
C GLY A 290 -22.85 -9.64 -12.94
N PHE A 291 -21.93 -9.14 -12.12
CA PHE A 291 -21.46 -9.83 -10.91
C PHE A 291 -22.46 -9.78 -9.75
N PHE A 292 -23.02 -8.60 -9.44
CA PHE A 292 -23.79 -8.39 -8.21
C PHE A 292 -25.17 -9.04 -8.20
N ALA A 293 -25.73 -9.38 -9.37
CA ALA A 293 -26.97 -10.13 -9.48
C ALA A 293 -26.82 -11.61 -9.09
N CYS A 294 -25.62 -12.17 -9.25
CA CYS A 294 -25.39 -13.60 -9.19
C CYS A 294 -25.66 -14.24 -7.82
N PRO A 295 -25.26 -13.66 -6.67
CA PRO A 295 -25.58 -14.24 -5.36
C PRO A 295 -27.09 -14.37 -5.12
N VAL A 296 -27.88 -13.41 -5.59
CA VAL A 296 -29.35 -13.42 -5.52
C VAL A 296 -29.90 -14.53 -6.41
N LEU A 297 -29.47 -14.58 -7.67
CA LEU A 297 -29.90 -15.59 -8.63
C LEU A 297 -29.58 -17.03 -8.18
N ILE A 298 -28.38 -17.26 -7.64
CA ILE A 298 -28.00 -18.58 -7.09
C ILE A 298 -28.95 -18.97 -5.97
N SER A 299 -29.26 -18.06 -5.05
CA SER A 299 -30.20 -18.34 -3.97
C SER A 299 -31.60 -18.67 -4.51
N PHE A 300 -32.07 -17.93 -5.52
CA PHE A 300 -33.37 -18.15 -6.13
C PHE A 300 -33.46 -19.47 -6.88
N VAL A 301 -32.41 -19.86 -7.60
CA VAL A 301 -32.35 -21.17 -8.27
C VAL A 301 -32.41 -22.29 -7.25
N LEU A 302 -31.64 -22.21 -6.16
CA LEU A 302 -31.67 -23.24 -5.12
C LEU A 302 -33.04 -23.36 -4.46
N GLN A 303 -33.71 -22.24 -4.17
CA GLN A 303 -35.00 -22.26 -3.46
C GLN A 303 -36.20 -22.55 -4.38
N TYR A 304 -36.30 -21.89 -5.53
CA TYR A 304 -37.48 -21.96 -6.40
C TYR A 304 -37.38 -23.01 -7.51
N VAL A 305 -36.16 -23.38 -7.94
CA VAL A 305 -35.96 -24.41 -8.99
C VAL A 305 -35.63 -25.76 -8.35
N HIS A 306 -34.65 -25.80 -7.43
CA HIS A 306 -34.27 -27.05 -6.75
C HIS A 306 -35.10 -27.35 -5.49
N GLY A 307 -36.00 -26.46 -5.06
CA GLY A 307 -36.86 -26.68 -3.89
C GLY A 307 -36.09 -26.78 -2.55
N SER A 308 -34.88 -26.22 -2.48
CA SER A 308 -34.04 -26.27 -1.28
C SER A 308 -34.56 -25.35 -0.18
N GLY A 309 -34.44 -25.78 1.08
CA GLY A 309 -34.72 -24.91 2.22
C GLY A 309 -33.71 -23.75 2.35
N PRO A 310 -34.02 -22.69 3.14
CA PRO A 310 -33.19 -21.49 3.26
C PRO A 310 -31.73 -21.76 3.69
N LEU A 311 -31.51 -22.62 4.68
CA LEU A 311 -30.14 -22.97 5.11
C LEU A 311 -29.38 -23.72 4.02
N ALA A 312 -30.04 -24.66 3.33
CA ALA A 312 -29.42 -25.40 2.23
C ALA A 312 -29.05 -24.47 1.07
N ALA A 313 -29.90 -23.49 0.75
CA ALA A 313 -29.59 -22.46 -0.24
C ALA A 313 -28.42 -21.57 0.19
N GLY A 314 -28.35 -21.19 1.47
CA GLY A 314 -27.22 -20.44 2.04
C GLY A 314 -25.90 -21.22 1.99
N LEU A 315 -25.91 -22.48 2.43
CA LEU A 315 -24.75 -23.38 2.36
C LEU A 315 -24.34 -23.70 0.92
N GLY A 316 -25.30 -23.74 -0.01
CA GLY A 316 -25.05 -23.93 -1.44
C GLY A 316 -24.24 -22.80 -2.08
N PHE A 317 -24.11 -21.64 -1.42
CA PHE A 317 -23.26 -20.56 -1.89
C PHE A 317 -21.79 -20.72 -1.45
N LEU A 318 -21.50 -21.56 -0.46
CA LEU A 318 -20.14 -21.70 0.12
C LEU A 318 -19.06 -22.04 -0.91
N PRO A 319 -19.26 -22.98 -1.86
CA PRO A 319 -18.22 -23.28 -2.85
C PRO A 319 -17.84 -22.06 -3.69
N THR A 320 -18.85 -21.29 -4.12
CA THR A 320 -18.65 -20.02 -4.85
C THR A 320 -17.89 -19.01 -3.99
N GLY A 321 -18.29 -18.81 -2.73
CA GLY A 321 -17.61 -17.90 -1.80
C GLY A 321 -16.15 -18.28 -1.53
N LEU A 322 -15.85 -19.57 -1.33
CA LEU A 322 -14.48 -20.08 -1.15
C LEU A 322 -13.65 -19.87 -2.42
N ALA A 323 -14.24 -20.09 -3.59
CA ALA A 323 -13.58 -19.85 -4.87
C ALA A 323 -13.28 -18.37 -5.09
N MET A 324 -14.21 -17.47 -4.71
CA MET A 324 -13.97 -16.03 -4.71
C MET A 324 -12.79 -15.65 -3.81
N PHE A 325 -12.71 -16.22 -2.60
CA PHE A 325 -11.57 -16.01 -1.72
C PHE A 325 -10.25 -16.47 -2.36
N ALA A 326 -10.23 -17.65 -2.97
CA ALA A 326 -9.05 -18.16 -3.68
C ALA A 326 -8.66 -17.28 -4.88
N GLY A 327 -9.65 -16.83 -5.67
CA GLY A 327 -9.45 -15.93 -6.80
C GLY A 327 -8.88 -14.59 -6.36
N ALA A 328 -9.42 -13.98 -5.30
CA ALA A 328 -8.90 -12.75 -4.71
C ALA A 328 -7.45 -12.90 -4.20
N ARG A 329 -7.13 -14.03 -3.56
CA ARG A 329 -5.77 -14.35 -3.10
C ARG A 329 -4.78 -14.47 -4.26
N LEU A 330 -5.18 -15.06 -5.38
CA LEU A 330 -4.34 -15.23 -6.56
C LEU A 330 -4.31 -14.01 -7.49
N ALA A 331 -5.23 -13.07 -7.32
CA ALA A 331 -5.36 -11.88 -8.16
C ALA A 331 -4.08 -11.04 -8.21
N GLY A 332 -3.40 -10.87 -7.07
CA GLY A 332 -2.12 -10.17 -6.97
C GLY A 332 -1.02 -10.81 -7.82
N PRO A 333 -0.60 -12.06 -7.52
CA PRO A 333 0.42 -12.75 -8.32
C PRO A 333 0.06 -12.91 -9.81
N LEU A 334 -1.23 -13.09 -10.15
CA LEU A 334 -1.68 -13.09 -11.54
C LEU A 334 -1.48 -11.74 -12.23
N THR A 335 -1.80 -10.64 -11.54
CA THR A 335 -1.60 -9.27 -12.01
C THR A 335 -0.13 -8.96 -12.25
N VAL A 336 0.72 -9.40 -11.32
CA VAL A 336 2.17 -9.29 -11.40
C VAL A 336 2.72 -10.05 -12.61
N ARG A 337 2.40 -11.36 -12.69
CA ARG A 337 3.00 -12.26 -13.68
C ARG A 337 2.57 -11.97 -15.11
N PHE A 338 1.30 -11.62 -15.31
CA PHE A 338 0.72 -11.45 -16.64
C PHE A 338 0.44 -9.98 -17.01
N GLY A 339 0.60 -9.07 -16.05
CA GLY A 339 0.20 -7.67 -16.18
C GLY A 339 -1.31 -7.45 -15.91
N PRO A 340 -1.71 -6.24 -15.49
CA PRO A 340 -3.11 -5.94 -15.15
C PRO A 340 -4.12 -6.26 -16.25
N ARG A 341 -3.79 -5.94 -17.50
CA ARG A 341 -4.68 -6.21 -18.63
C ARG A 341 -4.96 -7.70 -18.81
N ARG A 342 -3.94 -8.55 -18.88
CA ARG A 342 -4.13 -9.99 -19.14
C ARG A 342 -4.80 -10.68 -17.96
N ALA A 343 -4.45 -10.30 -16.73
CA ALA A 343 -5.10 -10.80 -15.53
C ALA A 343 -6.59 -10.43 -15.49
N ALA A 344 -6.95 -9.19 -15.84
CA ALA A 344 -8.35 -8.77 -15.94
C ALA A 344 -9.11 -9.51 -17.04
N VAL A 345 -8.51 -9.69 -18.23
CA VAL A 345 -9.11 -10.48 -19.32
C VAL A 345 -9.35 -11.92 -18.90
N PHE A 346 -8.36 -12.55 -18.27
CA PHE A 346 -8.47 -13.94 -17.80
C PHE A 346 -9.53 -14.08 -16.72
N GLY A 347 -9.50 -13.22 -15.69
CA GLY A 347 -10.48 -13.26 -14.60
C GLY A 347 -11.91 -13.03 -15.10
N CYS A 348 -12.14 -11.98 -15.90
CA CYS A 348 -13.46 -11.73 -16.48
C CYS A 348 -13.87 -12.86 -17.42
N GLY A 349 -12.97 -13.36 -18.28
CA GLY A 349 -13.28 -14.46 -19.21
C GLY A 349 -13.69 -15.75 -18.49
N LEU A 350 -12.97 -16.11 -17.43
CA LEU A 350 -13.30 -17.26 -16.60
C LEU A 350 -14.61 -17.04 -15.83
N GLY A 351 -14.81 -15.83 -15.31
CA GLY A 351 -16.07 -15.42 -14.66
C GLY A 351 -17.28 -15.57 -15.59
N ALA A 352 -17.16 -15.06 -16.82
CA ALA A 352 -18.17 -15.16 -17.85
C ALA A 352 -18.45 -16.62 -18.25
N PHE A 353 -17.41 -17.45 -18.33
CA PHE A 353 -17.57 -18.88 -18.60
C PHE A 353 -18.39 -19.58 -17.51
N GLY A 354 -18.12 -19.33 -16.24
CA GLY A 354 -18.91 -19.90 -15.14
C GLY A 354 -20.38 -19.48 -15.20
N LEU A 355 -20.66 -18.21 -15.53
CA LEU A 355 -22.03 -17.72 -15.71
C LEU A 355 -22.72 -18.31 -16.93
N ALA A 356 -22.02 -18.44 -18.06
CA ALA A 356 -22.55 -19.08 -19.26
C ALA A 356 -22.84 -20.57 -19.00
N ALA A 357 -22.00 -21.25 -18.21
CA ALA A 357 -22.25 -22.63 -17.81
C ALA A 357 -23.51 -22.74 -16.95
N MET A 358 -23.73 -21.84 -15.97
CA MET A 358 -25.01 -21.79 -15.23
C MET A 358 -26.20 -21.57 -16.15
N ALA A 359 -26.09 -20.62 -17.09
CA ALA A 359 -27.15 -20.31 -18.03
C ALA A 359 -27.60 -21.52 -18.88
N VAL A 360 -26.69 -22.46 -19.15
CA VAL A 360 -26.98 -23.65 -19.95
C VAL A 360 -27.37 -24.85 -19.08
N LEU A 361 -26.82 -24.98 -17.87
CA LEU A 361 -26.96 -26.18 -17.04
C LEU A 361 -28.11 -26.11 -16.02
N ILE A 362 -28.67 -24.92 -15.77
CA ILE A 362 -29.81 -24.76 -14.87
C ILE A 362 -31.09 -25.24 -15.55
N ASP A 363 -31.73 -26.21 -14.90
CA ASP A 363 -33.03 -26.76 -15.28
C ASP A 363 -33.68 -27.40 -14.02
N THR A 364 -34.98 -27.64 -14.07
CA THR A 364 -35.77 -28.22 -12.97
C THR A 364 -35.28 -29.60 -12.52
N GLY A 365 -34.66 -30.38 -13.41
CA GLY A 365 -34.10 -31.69 -13.11
C GLY A 365 -32.58 -31.71 -12.89
N SER A 366 -31.89 -30.57 -12.96
CA SER A 366 -30.43 -30.57 -12.90
C SER A 366 -29.91 -30.75 -11.46
N SER A 367 -28.70 -31.29 -11.32
CA SER A 367 -28.11 -31.49 -10.00
C SER A 367 -27.37 -30.23 -9.54
N TYR A 368 -27.50 -29.89 -8.25
CA TYR A 368 -26.80 -28.77 -7.62
C TYR A 368 -25.30 -28.73 -7.96
N LEU A 369 -24.63 -29.89 -7.95
CA LEU A 369 -23.20 -29.98 -8.21
C LEU A 369 -22.85 -29.47 -9.62
N TRP A 370 -23.62 -29.86 -10.63
CA TRP A 370 -23.33 -29.55 -12.03
C TRP A 370 -23.90 -28.20 -12.47
N SER A 371 -25.09 -27.83 -12.01
CA SER A 371 -25.76 -26.61 -12.45
C SER A 371 -25.34 -25.36 -11.66
N VAL A 372 -24.93 -25.53 -10.39
CA VAL A 372 -24.64 -24.40 -9.50
C VAL A 372 -23.22 -24.45 -8.94
N ALA A 373 -22.83 -25.52 -8.25
CA ALA A 373 -21.60 -25.53 -7.46
C ALA A 373 -20.34 -25.39 -8.33
N LEU A 374 -20.17 -26.25 -9.35
CA LEU A 374 -18.99 -26.22 -10.21
C LEU A 374 -18.94 -24.94 -11.08
N PRO A 375 -20.01 -24.54 -11.79
CA PRO A 375 -20.03 -23.25 -12.49
C PRO A 375 -19.79 -22.06 -11.54
N GLY A 376 -20.33 -22.13 -10.33
CA GLY A 376 -20.20 -21.10 -9.29
C GLY A 376 -18.77 -20.94 -8.79
N VAL A 377 -18.05 -22.05 -8.62
CA VAL A 377 -16.61 -22.01 -8.32
C VAL A 377 -15.84 -21.29 -9.42
N VAL A 378 -16.12 -21.61 -10.69
CA VAL A 378 -15.43 -20.99 -11.82
C VAL A 378 -15.75 -19.50 -11.93
N PHE A 379 -17.04 -19.14 -11.82
CA PHE A 379 -17.51 -17.76 -11.76
C PHE A 379 -16.86 -16.97 -10.63
N GLY A 380 -16.94 -17.52 -9.40
CA GLY A 380 -16.47 -16.88 -8.20
C GLY A 380 -14.97 -16.62 -8.24
N PHE A 381 -14.19 -17.64 -8.63
CA PHE A 381 -12.75 -17.50 -8.81
C PHE A 381 -12.40 -16.44 -9.86
N GLY A 382 -13.00 -16.51 -11.05
CA GLY A 382 -12.68 -15.62 -12.17
C GLY A 382 -12.98 -14.16 -11.87
N THR A 383 -14.21 -13.88 -11.42
CA THR A 383 -14.62 -12.51 -11.10
C THR A 383 -13.84 -11.91 -9.93
N ALA A 384 -13.56 -12.69 -8.89
CA ALA A 384 -12.73 -12.25 -7.78
C ALA A 384 -11.28 -11.93 -8.21
N ALA A 385 -10.70 -12.77 -9.08
CA ALA A 385 -9.36 -12.57 -9.63
C ALA A 385 -9.23 -11.30 -10.49
N ALA A 386 -10.34 -10.78 -11.02
CA ALA A 386 -10.36 -9.58 -11.87
C ALA A 386 -10.35 -8.25 -11.08
N PHE A 387 -10.76 -8.21 -9.81
CA PHE A 387 -10.87 -6.94 -9.08
C PHE A 387 -9.53 -6.25 -8.82
N THR A 388 -8.50 -7.00 -8.42
CA THR A 388 -7.16 -6.47 -8.15
C THR A 388 -6.52 -5.82 -9.37
N PRO A 389 -6.43 -6.49 -10.55
CA PRO A 389 -5.82 -5.86 -11.73
C PRO A 389 -6.56 -4.61 -12.19
N LEU A 390 -7.89 -4.55 -12.04
CA LEU A 390 -8.67 -3.34 -12.31
C LEU A 390 -8.32 -2.20 -11.34
N THR A 391 -8.16 -2.52 -10.06
CA THR A 391 -7.77 -1.55 -9.03
C THR A 391 -6.37 -1.01 -9.29
N VAL A 392 -5.41 -1.89 -9.62
CA VAL A 392 -4.05 -1.50 -9.99
C VAL A 392 -4.07 -0.58 -11.21
N SER A 393 -4.76 -0.97 -12.29
CA SER A 393 -4.85 -0.17 -13.51
C SER A 393 -5.55 1.18 -13.31
N ALA A 394 -6.50 1.27 -12.38
CA ALA A 394 -7.19 2.53 -12.08
C ALA A 394 -6.34 3.50 -11.25
N THR A 395 -5.29 3.02 -10.58
CA THR A 395 -4.53 3.82 -9.60
C THR A 395 -3.07 4.05 -9.99
N SER A 396 -2.48 3.18 -10.81
CA SER A 396 -1.04 3.18 -11.11
C SER A 396 -0.54 4.35 -11.97
N GLU A 397 -1.39 4.95 -12.81
CA GLU A 397 -1.01 6.06 -13.71
C GLU A 397 -1.34 7.45 -13.17
N VAL A 398 -1.96 7.51 -11.99
CA VAL A 398 -2.42 8.78 -11.41
C VAL A 398 -1.45 9.15 -10.28
N GLY A 399 -0.76 10.28 -10.41
CA GLY A 399 0.25 10.73 -9.44
C GLY A 399 -0.24 10.68 -7.98
N GLY A 400 0.68 10.51 -7.02
CA GLY A 400 0.39 10.10 -5.63
C GLY A 400 -0.79 10.78 -4.94
N GLU A 401 -0.94 12.10 -5.09
CA GLU A 401 -2.05 12.88 -4.49
C GLU A 401 -3.43 12.58 -5.10
N ARG A 402 -3.49 12.09 -6.34
CA ARG A 402 -4.74 11.81 -7.08
C ARG A 402 -5.09 10.31 -7.12
N GLY A 403 -4.17 9.43 -6.72
CA GLY A 403 -4.41 7.98 -6.68
C GLY A 403 -5.57 7.58 -5.75
N GLY A 404 -5.69 8.25 -4.60
CA GLY A 404 -6.80 8.03 -3.67
C GLY A 404 -8.16 8.39 -4.28
N VAL A 405 -8.23 9.48 -5.05
CA VAL A 405 -9.45 9.89 -5.77
C VAL A 405 -9.79 8.88 -6.87
N ALA A 406 -8.80 8.40 -7.61
CA ALA A 406 -9.03 7.39 -8.66
C ALA A 406 -9.56 6.06 -8.09
N ALA A 407 -9.06 5.62 -6.94
CA ALA A 407 -9.58 4.46 -6.22
C ALA A 407 -11.03 4.66 -5.74
N ALA A 408 -11.35 5.85 -5.23
CA ALA A 408 -12.71 6.20 -4.80
C ALA A 408 -13.71 6.21 -5.98
N VAL A 409 -13.28 6.75 -7.13
CA VAL A 409 -14.08 6.71 -8.38
C VAL A 409 -14.33 5.26 -8.80
N LEU A 410 -13.31 4.40 -8.82
CA LEU A 410 -13.47 2.98 -9.17
C LEU A 410 -14.45 2.26 -8.23
N ASN A 411 -14.35 2.53 -6.92
CA ASN A 411 -15.26 1.93 -5.95
C ASN A 411 -16.70 2.41 -6.14
N THR A 412 -16.89 3.70 -6.46
CA THR A 412 -18.21 4.25 -6.77
C THR A 412 -18.79 3.56 -8.01
N VAL A 413 -18.01 3.47 -9.09
CA VAL A 413 -18.41 2.76 -10.33
C VAL A 413 -18.81 1.32 -10.03
N ARG A 414 -18.03 0.61 -9.21
CA ARG A 414 -18.33 -0.77 -8.78
C ARG A 414 -19.68 -0.90 -8.07
N GLN A 415 -19.98 -0.01 -7.12
CA GLN A 415 -21.23 -0.08 -6.35
C GLN A 415 -22.42 0.35 -7.19
N THR A 416 -22.28 1.42 -7.96
CA THR A 416 -23.32 1.92 -8.86
C THR A 416 -23.65 0.91 -9.96
N SER A 417 -22.64 0.28 -10.59
CA SER A 417 -22.90 -0.73 -11.61
C SER A 417 -23.52 -1.99 -11.03
N GLY A 418 -23.15 -2.39 -9.81
CA GLY A 418 -23.78 -3.51 -9.12
C GLY A 418 -25.28 -3.29 -8.88
N ALA A 419 -25.66 -2.09 -8.47
CA ALA A 419 -27.06 -1.72 -8.26
C ALA A 419 -27.89 -1.72 -9.56
N VAL A 420 -27.37 -1.09 -10.61
CA VAL A 420 -28.03 -1.07 -11.93
C VAL A 420 -28.10 -2.47 -12.52
N GLY A 421 -27.03 -3.25 -12.34
CA GLY A 421 -26.91 -4.61 -12.85
C GLY A 421 -27.91 -5.56 -12.22
N LEU A 422 -28.01 -5.55 -10.89
CA LEU A 422 -29.00 -6.32 -10.16
C LEU A 422 -30.41 -6.02 -10.66
N ALA A 423 -30.81 -4.75 -10.71
CA ALA A 423 -32.13 -4.33 -11.17
C ALA A 423 -32.40 -4.76 -12.63
N LEU A 424 -31.45 -4.50 -13.54
CA LEU A 424 -31.59 -4.89 -14.96
C LEU A 424 -31.76 -6.41 -15.11
N ILE A 425 -30.90 -7.18 -14.45
CA ILE A 425 -30.83 -8.63 -14.64
C ILE A 425 -32.04 -9.34 -14.02
N THR A 426 -32.50 -8.92 -12.83
CA THR A 426 -33.72 -9.47 -12.24
C THR A 426 -34.95 -9.13 -13.08
N SER A 427 -35.05 -7.89 -13.57
CA SER A 427 -36.17 -7.47 -14.40
C SER A 427 -36.24 -8.24 -15.72
N VAL A 428 -35.08 -8.46 -16.36
CA VAL A 428 -35.00 -9.32 -17.56
C VAL A 428 -35.36 -10.76 -17.20
N SER A 429 -34.91 -11.27 -16.06
CA SER A 429 -35.24 -12.62 -15.58
C SER A 429 -36.75 -12.84 -15.47
N GLY A 430 -37.45 -11.93 -14.80
CA GLY A 430 -38.91 -11.98 -14.65
C GLY A 430 -39.64 -11.88 -15.99
N ALA A 431 -39.18 -10.98 -16.88
CA ALA A 431 -39.75 -10.83 -18.21
C ALA A 431 -39.59 -12.10 -19.07
N LEU A 432 -38.44 -12.77 -18.98
CA LEU A 432 -38.18 -14.04 -19.67
C LEU A 432 -39.02 -15.18 -19.11
N ALA A 433 -39.16 -15.28 -17.78
CA ALA A 433 -40.03 -16.27 -17.15
C ALA A 433 -41.50 -16.09 -17.57
N ALA A 434 -42.01 -14.84 -17.52
CA ALA A 434 -43.37 -14.52 -17.94
C ALA A 434 -43.60 -14.77 -19.44
N GLY A 435 -42.61 -14.43 -20.28
CA GLY A 435 -42.64 -14.70 -21.72
C GLY A 435 -42.69 -16.19 -22.02
N TRP A 436 -41.87 -16.98 -21.33
CA TRP A 436 -41.84 -18.43 -21.46
C TRP A 436 -43.18 -19.06 -21.03
N ALA A 437 -43.74 -18.64 -19.90
CA ALA A 437 -45.04 -19.14 -19.43
C ALA A 437 -46.19 -18.84 -20.41
N ARG A 438 -46.20 -17.66 -21.05
CA ARG A 438 -47.18 -17.34 -22.10
C ARG A 438 -47.06 -18.24 -23.33
N ALA A 439 -45.85 -18.68 -23.65
CA ALA A 439 -45.58 -19.56 -24.79
C ALA A 439 -45.85 -21.05 -24.52
N HIS A 440 -46.03 -21.45 -23.25
CA HIS A 440 -46.21 -22.84 -22.84
C HIS A 440 -47.56 -23.04 -22.13
N PRO A 441 -48.60 -23.50 -22.84
CA PRO A 441 -49.93 -23.70 -22.26
C PRO A 441 -49.88 -24.66 -21.05
N GLY A 442 -50.42 -24.23 -19.91
CA GLY A 442 -50.41 -24.99 -18.65
C GLY A 442 -49.24 -24.68 -17.72
N ALA A 443 -48.25 -23.89 -18.15
CA ALA A 443 -47.22 -23.37 -17.28
C ALA A 443 -47.71 -22.15 -16.47
N VAL A 444 -47.28 -22.06 -15.22
CA VAL A 444 -47.49 -20.89 -14.35
C VAL A 444 -46.20 -20.04 -14.39
N ALA A 445 -46.33 -18.72 -14.48
CA ALA A 445 -45.19 -17.81 -14.53
C ALA A 445 -44.24 -17.94 -13.32
N ASP A 446 -44.82 -18.19 -12.14
CA ASP A 446 -44.08 -18.43 -10.90
C ASP A 446 -43.73 -19.93 -10.69
N GLY A 447 -43.95 -20.76 -11.71
CA GLY A 447 -43.63 -22.18 -11.68
C GLY A 447 -42.13 -22.46 -11.86
N PRO A 448 -41.59 -23.57 -11.31
CA PRO A 448 -40.15 -23.87 -11.35
C PRO A 448 -39.54 -23.86 -12.76
N ALA A 449 -40.26 -24.31 -13.78
CA ALA A 449 -39.79 -24.35 -15.16
C ALA A 449 -39.68 -22.95 -15.80
N ALA A 450 -40.67 -22.08 -15.58
CA ALA A 450 -40.65 -20.70 -16.05
C ALA A 450 -39.54 -19.90 -15.35
N LEU A 451 -39.41 -20.08 -14.04
CA LEU A 451 -38.36 -19.46 -13.24
C LEU A 451 -36.96 -19.97 -13.65
N ALA A 452 -36.78 -21.27 -13.89
CA ALA A 452 -35.53 -21.81 -14.40
C ALA A 452 -35.13 -21.15 -15.74
N HIS A 453 -36.08 -20.99 -16.67
CA HIS A 453 -35.82 -20.30 -17.93
C HIS A 453 -35.44 -18.82 -17.71
N GLY A 454 -36.17 -18.12 -16.84
CA GLY A 454 -35.87 -16.74 -16.48
C GLY A 454 -34.48 -16.57 -15.85
N TYR A 455 -34.10 -17.45 -14.92
CA TYR A 455 -32.78 -17.41 -14.28
C TYR A 455 -31.67 -17.79 -15.25
N SER A 456 -31.87 -18.78 -16.11
CA SER A 456 -30.92 -19.14 -17.17
C SER A 456 -30.64 -17.96 -18.10
N GLY A 457 -31.69 -17.24 -18.52
CA GLY A 457 -31.53 -16.01 -19.30
C GLY A 457 -30.82 -14.88 -18.54
N ALA A 458 -31.08 -14.75 -17.24
CA ALA A 458 -30.41 -13.79 -16.37
C ALA A 458 -28.90 -14.09 -16.22
N PHE A 459 -28.53 -15.37 -16.07
CA PHE A 459 -27.14 -15.81 -16.08
C PHE A 459 -26.47 -15.58 -17.44
N LEU A 460 -27.20 -15.77 -18.55
CA LEU A 460 -26.67 -15.49 -19.88
C LEU A 460 -26.38 -13.99 -20.05
N LEU A 461 -27.32 -13.12 -19.66
CA LEU A 461 -27.11 -11.68 -19.69
C LEU A 461 -25.91 -11.27 -18.82
N SER A 462 -25.81 -11.83 -17.61
CA SER A 462 -24.66 -11.64 -16.72
C SER A 462 -23.35 -12.08 -17.39
N ALA A 463 -23.35 -13.25 -18.05
CA ALA A 463 -22.22 -13.77 -18.79
C ALA A 463 -21.82 -12.83 -19.95
N CYS A 464 -22.78 -12.29 -20.71
CA CYS A 464 -22.54 -11.33 -21.77
C CYS A 464 -21.91 -10.04 -21.23
N CYS A 465 -22.38 -9.52 -20.10
CA CYS A 465 -21.79 -8.33 -19.47
C CYS A 465 -20.34 -8.58 -19.05
N VAL A 466 -20.07 -9.71 -18.38
CA VAL A 466 -18.72 -10.05 -17.91
C VAL A 466 -17.78 -10.43 -19.07
N ALA A 467 -18.29 -11.08 -20.12
CA ALA A 467 -17.54 -11.34 -21.35
C ALA A 467 -17.22 -10.03 -22.09
N GLY A 468 -18.17 -9.10 -22.13
CA GLY A 468 -17.94 -7.73 -22.60
C GLY A 468 -16.87 -7.01 -21.79
N ALA A 469 -16.85 -7.19 -20.46
CA ALA A 469 -15.79 -6.69 -19.59
C ALA A 469 -14.41 -7.28 -19.97
N ALA A 470 -14.34 -8.58 -20.27
CA ALA A 470 -13.12 -9.23 -20.75
C ALA A 470 -12.66 -8.68 -22.12
N GLY A 471 -13.57 -8.53 -23.07
CA GLY A 471 -13.29 -7.93 -24.38
C GLY A 471 -12.82 -6.48 -24.26
N LEU A 472 -13.47 -5.71 -23.39
CA LEU A 472 -13.10 -4.32 -23.13
C LEU A 472 -11.77 -4.19 -22.40
N ALA A 473 -11.46 -5.08 -21.46
CA ALA A 473 -10.14 -5.18 -20.85
C ALA A 473 -9.09 -5.47 -21.92
N ALA A 474 -9.41 -6.34 -22.90
CA ALA A 474 -8.52 -6.64 -24.00
C ALA A 474 -8.29 -5.44 -24.92
N VAL A 475 -9.23 -4.51 -25.10
CA VAL A 475 -9.08 -3.40 -26.08
C VAL A 475 -8.73 -2.07 -25.44
N ALA A 476 -9.33 -1.74 -24.29
CA ALA A 476 -9.28 -0.41 -23.68
C ALA A 476 -8.20 -0.26 -22.60
N MET A 477 -7.76 -1.34 -21.94
CA MET A 477 -6.65 -1.25 -20.98
C MET A 477 -5.30 -1.18 -21.72
N PRO A 478 -4.32 -0.41 -21.21
CA PRO A 478 -3.00 -0.31 -21.82
C PRO A 478 -2.33 -1.68 -22.02
N ARG A 479 -1.59 -1.83 -23.12
CA ARG A 479 -0.72 -3.00 -23.32
C ARG A 479 0.43 -2.94 -22.31
N PRO A 480 0.93 -4.08 -21.80
CA PRO A 480 2.20 -4.07 -21.08
C PRO A 480 3.27 -3.50 -22.01
N ASN A 481 3.89 -2.37 -21.66
CA ASN A 481 5.05 -1.90 -22.42
C ASN A 481 6.17 -2.94 -22.27
N ARG A 482 6.78 -3.31 -23.41
CA ARG A 482 8.06 -4.02 -23.43
C ARG A 482 9.13 -3.18 -22.71
N PRO A 483 10.18 -3.78 -22.14
CA PRO A 483 11.29 -3.03 -21.55
C PRO A 483 11.85 -2.05 -22.58
N PHE A 484 12.04 -0.81 -22.17
CA PHE A 484 12.55 0.30 -22.96
C PHE A 484 13.96 -0.04 -23.47
N THR A 485 14.12 -0.32 -24.76
CA THR A 485 15.42 -0.26 -25.43
C THR A 485 15.76 1.21 -25.70
N ARG A 486 16.84 1.70 -25.09
CA ARG A 486 17.40 3.05 -25.28
C ARG A 486 17.64 3.36 -26.77
N SER A 487 17.18 4.51 -27.22
CA SER A 487 17.82 5.26 -28.30
C SER A 487 18.66 6.35 -27.64
N ALA A 488 19.98 6.28 -27.80
CA ALA A 488 20.93 7.29 -27.37
C ALA A 488 21.12 8.31 -28.50
N GLY A 489 21.13 9.61 -28.18
CA GLY A 489 21.59 10.63 -29.12
C GLY A 489 21.31 12.07 -28.71
N GLY A 490 22.34 12.75 -28.23
CA GLY A 490 22.63 14.13 -28.67
C GLY A 490 22.52 15.27 -27.66
N GLY A 491 23.69 15.72 -27.16
CA GLY A 491 24.15 17.12 -26.96
C GLY A 491 23.29 18.08 -26.12
N GLY A 492 23.81 18.88 -25.19
CA GLY A 492 25.14 19.47 -25.04
C GLY A 492 24.98 20.95 -24.64
N ALA A 493 26.03 21.53 -24.03
CA ALA A 493 26.26 22.95 -23.76
C ALA A 493 25.52 23.57 -22.54
N SER A 494 26.06 24.50 -21.74
CA SER A 494 27.40 25.10 -21.53
C SER A 494 27.23 26.24 -20.49
N SER A 495 28.35 26.72 -19.93
CA SER A 495 28.59 28.04 -19.30
C SER A 495 28.38 28.19 -17.78
N ARG A 496 29.13 29.01 -17.04
CA ARG A 496 30.54 29.50 -16.98
C ARG A 496 30.52 30.57 -15.86
N HIS A 497 31.60 30.66 -15.09
CA HIS A 497 32.14 31.87 -14.41
C HIS A 497 31.28 32.53 -13.31
N THR A 498 31.75 33.18 -12.24
CA THR A 498 33.03 33.78 -11.74
C THR A 498 32.68 34.25 -10.31
N GLY A 499 33.50 34.23 -9.26
CA GLY A 499 34.77 34.95 -9.07
C GLY A 499 34.78 35.63 -7.68
N ALA A 500 35.98 35.75 -7.11
CA ALA A 500 36.45 36.67 -6.05
C ALA A 500 36.07 36.47 -4.55
N LEU A 501 37.14 36.18 -3.79
CA LEU A 501 37.41 36.19 -2.35
C LEU A 501 37.56 37.65 -1.79
N PRO A 502 38.10 37.89 -0.57
CA PRO A 502 37.58 37.64 0.78
C PRO A 502 37.82 38.87 1.72
N GLY A 503 37.19 38.93 2.91
CA GLY A 503 37.76 39.80 3.97
C GLY A 503 36.82 40.25 5.08
N GLN A 504 36.96 39.58 6.24
CA GLN A 504 36.56 40.00 7.60
C GLN A 504 35.06 40.00 7.95
N VAL A 505 34.65 39.02 8.76
CA VAL A 505 33.44 39.08 9.58
C VAL A 505 33.85 38.87 11.04
N ALA A 506 33.51 39.83 11.90
CA ALA A 506 33.67 39.73 13.34
C ALA A 506 32.59 38.79 13.90
N LEU A 507 32.98 37.82 14.73
CA LEU A 507 32.04 36.93 15.43
C LEU A 507 31.66 37.57 16.78
N LEU A 508 30.38 37.82 17.00
CA LEU A 508 29.84 38.27 18.28
C LEU A 508 29.40 37.03 19.07
N LEU A 509 30.03 36.74 20.21
CA LEU A 509 29.63 35.67 21.11
C LEU A 509 28.79 36.24 22.25
N LEU A 510 27.52 35.80 22.28
CA LEU A 510 26.59 36.03 23.37
C LEU A 510 26.55 34.77 24.26
N ASP A 511 26.55 34.97 25.57
CA ASP A 511 26.25 33.93 26.55
C ASP A 511 24.79 33.41 26.39
N PRO A 512 24.43 32.20 26.85
CA PRO A 512 23.04 31.71 26.92
C PRO A 512 21.99 32.68 27.53
N GLY A 513 22.39 33.74 28.22
CA GLY A 513 21.52 34.86 28.66
C GLY A 513 21.48 36.10 27.74
N GLY A 514 22.17 36.11 26.60
CA GLY A 514 22.11 37.19 25.60
C GLY A 514 23.00 38.42 25.84
N ARG A 515 24.05 38.34 26.68
CA ARG A 515 25.01 39.44 26.90
C ARG A 515 26.36 39.17 26.22
N GLU A 516 26.95 40.21 25.61
CA GLU A 516 28.23 40.18 24.87
C GLU A 516 29.40 40.02 25.83
N VAL A 517 30.21 38.96 25.67
CA VAL A 517 31.27 38.61 26.65
C VAL A 517 32.67 38.96 26.14
N VAL A 518 33.00 38.79 24.85
CA VAL A 518 34.32 39.17 24.31
C VAL A 518 34.22 39.47 22.81
N ARG A 519 34.91 40.53 22.35
CA ARG A 519 35.20 40.80 20.93
C ARG A 519 36.69 40.53 20.67
N VAL A 520 37.02 39.54 19.82
CA VAL A 520 38.42 39.29 19.42
C VAL A 520 38.55 39.43 17.90
N SER A 521 39.56 40.20 17.49
CA SER A 521 40.02 40.37 16.11
C SER A 521 41.51 40.04 16.02
N ALA A 522 42.01 39.83 14.80
CA ALA A 522 43.42 39.70 14.39
C ALA A 522 44.06 38.31 14.57
N ALA A 523 45.14 37.93 13.87
CA ALA A 523 45.74 38.31 12.59
C ALA A 523 46.72 37.18 12.20
N LYS A 524 47.18 37.21 10.95
CA LYS A 524 48.04 36.24 10.28
C LYS A 524 49.42 36.09 10.97
N GLY A 525 49.77 34.85 11.37
CA GLY A 525 51.14 34.33 11.45
C GLY A 525 51.83 34.26 12.83
N ALA A 526 52.22 33.05 13.26
CA ALA A 526 53.50 32.74 13.92
C ALA A 526 53.70 31.22 14.21
N ALA A 527 54.86 30.72 13.79
CA ALA A 527 55.77 29.67 14.29
C ALA A 527 55.30 28.39 15.06
N ARG A 528 55.90 27.25 14.65
CA ARG A 528 55.89 25.93 15.33
C ARG A 528 56.63 25.94 16.69
N PRO A 529 56.15 25.21 17.72
CA PRO A 529 56.96 24.77 18.87
C PRO A 529 57.21 23.23 18.92
N PRO A 530 58.10 22.73 19.79
CA PRO A 530 58.84 21.47 19.63
C PRO A 530 58.20 20.23 20.29
N VAL A 531 58.64 19.05 19.83
CA VAL A 531 58.24 17.70 20.30
C VAL A 531 58.68 17.47 21.75
N GLY A 532 57.78 16.93 22.59
CA GLY A 532 58.09 16.52 23.97
C GLY A 532 57.21 17.12 25.08
N ARG A 533 56.14 17.86 24.74
CA ARG A 533 55.15 18.34 25.73
C ARG A 533 53.73 18.13 25.23
N GLN A 534 52.84 17.68 26.12
CA GLN A 534 51.42 17.44 25.87
C GLN A 534 50.74 18.68 25.26
N VAL A 535 49.98 18.48 24.17
CA VAL A 535 49.10 19.53 23.62
C VAL A 535 47.70 19.28 24.15
N ALA A 536 47.19 20.19 24.98
CA ALA A 536 45.84 20.16 25.50
C ALA A 536 44.87 20.81 24.49
N VAL A 537 43.72 20.18 24.24
CA VAL A 537 42.60 20.77 23.50
C VAL A 537 41.46 21.00 24.49
N ALA A 538 41.08 22.27 24.68
CA ALA A 538 39.98 22.64 25.56
C ALA A 538 38.65 22.62 24.81
N VAL A 539 37.69 21.84 25.31
CA VAL A 539 36.26 21.92 24.95
C VAL A 539 35.59 22.86 25.96
N PRO A 540 34.84 23.90 25.55
CA PRO A 540 34.24 24.83 26.51
C PRO A 540 33.22 24.11 27.39
N GLY A 541 33.46 24.09 28.72
CA GLY A 541 32.48 23.66 29.73
C GLY A 541 32.91 22.57 30.72
N LEU A 542 34.07 21.93 30.56
CA LEU A 542 34.57 20.89 31.48
C LEU A 542 35.89 21.31 32.14
N ALA A 543 35.89 21.40 33.47
CA ALA A 543 36.98 21.95 34.28
C ALA A 543 38.17 20.99 34.56
N ARG A 544 38.30 19.85 33.87
CA ARG A 544 39.49 18.97 33.95
C ARG A 544 39.79 18.32 32.60
N ALA A 545 41.08 18.29 32.25
CA ALA A 545 41.63 17.71 31.02
C ALA A 545 41.65 16.17 31.08
N THR A 546 41.26 15.50 30.00
CA THR A 546 41.37 14.05 29.82
C THR A 546 42.34 13.76 28.66
N PRO A 547 43.34 12.87 28.83
CA PRO A 547 44.36 12.57 27.81
C PRO A 547 43.83 11.62 26.71
N LEU A 548 44.29 11.80 25.46
CA LEU A 548 43.83 11.02 24.29
C LEU A 548 44.90 10.13 23.62
N ALA A 549 46.08 9.94 24.23
CA ALA A 549 47.03 8.89 23.87
C ALA A 549 48.09 8.69 24.97
N ALA A 550 48.48 7.42 25.22
CA ALA A 550 49.61 7.07 26.07
C ALA A 550 50.76 6.49 25.23
N LEU A 551 51.99 6.94 25.51
CA LEU A 551 53.23 6.30 25.05
C LEU A 551 53.52 5.12 25.97
N GLU A 552 53.29 3.89 25.52
CA GLU A 552 53.66 2.69 26.29
C GLU A 552 54.85 1.96 25.67
N ARG A 553 55.70 1.42 26.55
CA ARG A 553 56.78 0.51 26.17
C ARG A 553 56.21 -0.90 26.09
N THR A 554 56.12 -1.47 24.90
CA THR A 554 55.75 -2.87 24.71
C THR A 554 56.97 -3.71 24.34
N ARG A 555 57.10 -4.88 24.98
CA ARG A 555 58.08 -5.91 24.60
C ARG A 555 57.43 -6.86 23.61
N VAL A 556 58.04 -6.97 22.43
CA VAL A 556 57.75 -8.03 21.47
C VAL A 556 59.10 -8.68 21.15
N ASP A 557 59.19 -9.99 21.30
CA ASP A 557 60.37 -10.80 20.97
C ASP A 557 61.72 -10.29 21.55
N GLY A 558 61.72 -9.96 22.84
CA GLY A 558 62.96 -9.69 23.59
C GLY A 558 63.72 -8.39 23.24
N THR A 559 63.19 -7.55 22.36
CA THR A 559 63.76 -6.21 22.08
C THR A 559 62.80 -5.09 22.49
N GLU A 560 63.32 -4.09 23.21
CA GLU A 560 62.55 -2.88 23.56
C GLU A 560 62.50 -1.93 22.37
N ARG A 561 61.29 -1.54 21.95
CA ARG A 561 61.07 -0.49 20.96
C ARG A 561 60.11 0.55 21.52
N THR A 562 60.47 1.82 21.34
CA THR A 562 59.58 2.97 21.58
C THR A 562 58.73 3.17 20.34
N GLY A 563 57.45 2.81 20.41
CA GLY A 563 56.48 3.00 19.33
C GLY A 563 55.44 4.06 19.70
N LEU A 564 55.12 4.94 18.75
CA LEU A 564 53.87 5.69 18.73
C LEU A 564 52.83 4.78 18.09
N THR A 565 51.98 4.14 18.89
CA THR A 565 50.84 3.39 18.37
C THR A 565 49.68 4.34 18.12
N ALA A 566 49.65 4.94 16.93
CA ALA A 566 48.39 5.36 16.32
C ALA A 566 47.73 4.11 15.73
N SER A 567 47.14 3.30 16.61
CA SER A 567 46.32 2.14 16.23
C SER A 567 44.96 2.32 16.88
N GLY A 568 43.90 2.18 16.09
CA GLY A 568 42.53 2.22 16.58
C GLY A 568 41.79 3.46 16.10
N ALA A 569 40.78 3.24 15.27
CA ALA A 569 39.69 4.20 15.20
C ALA A 569 39.12 4.36 16.64
N PRO A 570 38.71 5.55 17.06
CA PRO A 570 38.19 5.73 18.42
C PRO A 570 36.97 4.81 18.61
N PRO A 571 36.76 4.25 19.82
CA PRO A 571 35.51 3.57 20.12
C PRO A 571 34.36 4.53 19.79
N LEU A 572 33.34 4.08 19.04
CA LEU A 572 32.18 4.90 18.61
C LEU A 572 31.50 5.64 19.78
N SER A 573 31.71 5.20 21.04
CA SER A 573 31.29 5.91 22.25
C SER A 573 31.88 7.32 22.39
N ALA A 574 33.03 7.61 21.77
CA ALA A 574 33.68 8.92 21.76
C ALA A 574 33.06 9.91 20.75
N VAL A 575 32.22 9.41 19.83
CA VAL A 575 31.49 10.22 18.83
C VAL A 575 30.02 10.31 19.25
N ARG A 576 29.72 10.98 20.37
CA ARG A 576 28.33 11.33 20.73
C ARG A 576 27.99 12.71 20.17
N LEU A 577 27.32 12.71 19.01
CA LEU A 577 26.61 13.89 18.51
C LEU A 577 25.21 13.94 19.13
N SER A 578 24.73 15.13 19.48
CA SER A 578 23.50 15.40 20.24
C SER A 578 22.32 14.50 19.85
N ASP A 579 21.62 13.96 20.83
CA ASP A 579 20.45 13.06 20.71
C ASP A 579 19.25 13.64 19.91
N ASP A 580 19.32 14.89 19.45
CA ASP A 580 18.24 15.64 18.79
C ASP A 580 18.31 15.71 17.25
N GLN A 581 19.16 14.90 16.60
CA GLN A 581 19.10 14.71 15.14
C GLN A 581 18.82 13.24 14.83
N PRO A 582 17.73 12.89 14.13
CA PRO A 582 17.42 11.51 13.79
C PRO A 582 18.43 11.01 12.74
N THR A 583 19.57 10.46 13.18
CA THR A 583 20.68 10.00 12.33
C THR A 583 20.43 8.68 11.60
N GLY A 584 19.18 8.25 11.40
CA GLY A 584 18.91 7.10 10.53
C GLY A 584 17.54 6.45 10.66
N GLY A 585 16.93 6.45 11.84
CA GLY A 585 15.71 5.67 12.10
C GLY A 585 14.49 5.96 11.19
N PRO A 586 14.11 7.23 10.94
CA PRO A 586 12.99 7.51 10.04
C PRO A 586 13.38 7.28 8.58
N PHE A 587 14.63 7.57 8.21
CA PHE A 587 15.04 7.60 6.82
C PHE A 587 15.38 6.21 6.30
N ALA A 588 16.15 5.39 7.04
CA ALA A 588 16.41 3.99 6.72
C ALA A 588 15.10 3.19 6.72
N GLY A 589 14.21 3.43 7.69
CA GLY A 589 12.85 2.87 7.71
C GLY A 589 11.96 3.33 6.54
N LEU A 590 11.95 4.63 6.21
CA LEU A 590 11.21 5.19 5.06
C LEU A 590 11.74 4.66 3.74
N LEU A 591 13.05 4.54 3.65
CA LEU A 591 13.77 4.13 2.47
C LEU A 591 13.66 2.62 2.29
N PHE A 592 13.73 1.80 3.33
CA PHE A 592 13.42 0.37 3.27
C PHE A 592 11.94 0.14 2.96
N ASP A 593 11.02 0.91 3.53
CA ASP A 593 9.61 0.89 3.09
C ASP A 593 9.50 1.29 1.61
N ARG A 594 10.31 2.24 1.13
CA ARG A 594 10.29 2.71 -0.27
C ARG A 594 10.91 1.68 -1.21
N VAL A 595 12.05 1.07 -0.82
CA VAL A 595 12.74 -0.09 -1.42
C VAL A 595 11.82 -1.30 -1.44
N ALA A 596 11.15 -1.66 -0.36
CA ALA A 596 10.17 -2.75 -0.33
C ALA A 596 8.97 -2.45 -1.23
N ARG A 597 8.56 -1.18 -1.33
CA ARG A 597 7.53 -0.71 -2.28
C ARG A 597 8.03 -0.67 -3.73
N SER A 598 9.34 -0.56 -3.97
CA SER A 598 9.92 -0.30 -5.29
C SER A 598 10.73 -1.47 -5.87
N LEU A 599 11.18 -2.42 -5.04
CA LEU A 599 11.60 -3.80 -5.37
C LEU A 599 10.41 -4.66 -5.81
N ASN A 600 9.20 -4.08 -5.82
CA ASN A 600 8.02 -4.60 -6.47
C ASN A 600 8.10 -4.47 -8.01
N THR A 601 9.31 -4.55 -8.57
CA THR A 601 9.59 -4.61 -10.00
C THR A 601 10.13 -5.99 -10.37
N SER A 602 9.23 -6.91 -10.71
CA SER A 602 9.38 -8.13 -11.54
C SER A 602 10.36 -9.25 -11.13
N GLY A 603 11.44 -8.99 -10.38
CA GLY A 603 12.41 -10.01 -9.96
C GLY A 603 12.12 -10.59 -8.56
N CYS A 604 11.67 -9.75 -7.62
CA CYS A 604 11.48 -10.12 -6.22
C CYS A 604 10.03 -10.49 -5.83
N GLU A 605 9.06 -10.37 -6.73
CA GLU A 605 7.67 -10.76 -6.43
C GLU A 605 7.50 -12.27 -6.17
N ARG A 606 8.46 -13.08 -6.61
CA ARG A 606 8.55 -14.51 -6.26
C ARG A 606 9.13 -14.76 -4.85
N PHE A 607 9.88 -13.80 -4.28
CA PHE A 607 10.49 -13.90 -2.95
C PHE A 607 9.45 -13.78 -1.83
N ALA A 608 8.37 -13.03 -2.06
CA ALA A 608 7.38 -12.68 -1.04
C ALA A 608 6.25 -13.71 -0.86
N HIS A 609 6.32 -14.91 -1.46
CA HIS A 609 5.21 -15.88 -1.49
C HIS A 609 5.48 -17.20 -0.74
N GLY A 610 6.65 -17.38 -0.13
CA GLY A 610 6.92 -18.42 0.86
C GLY A 610 6.92 -17.83 2.27
N HIS A 611 6.53 -18.61 3.28
CA HIS A 611 6.43 -18.19 4.68
C HIS A 611 7.67 -17.42 5.22
N HIS A 612 7.44 -16.61 6.27
CA HIS A 612 8.41 -15.90 7.15
C HIS A 612 8.90 -14.48 6.79
N LEU A 613 8.53 -13.85 5.66
CA LEU A 613 9.01 -12.49 5.38
C LEU A 613 8.43 -11.41 6.34
N GLN A 614 7.17 -11.54 6.78
CA GLN A 614 6.55 -10.56 7.69
C GLN A 614 7.09 -10.61 9.13
N GLU A 615 7.63 -11.75 9.55
CA GLU A 615 8.33 -11.92 10.83
C GLU A 615 9.79 -11.46 10.72
N LEU A 616 10.40 -11.64 9.55
CA LEU A 616 11.74 -11.12 9.24
C LEU A 616 11.78 -9.60 9.01
N ILE A 617 10.69 -8.95 8.58
CA ILE A 617 10.70 -7.50 8.29
C ILE A 617 11.04 -6.63 9.51
N PRO A 618 10.46 -6.84 10.71
CA PRO A 618 10.88 -6.13 11.93
C PRO A 618 12.33 -6.43 12.30
N LEU A 619 12.75 -7.69 12.18
CA LEU A 619 14.11 -8.14 12.50
C LEU A 619 15.17 -7.55 11.56
N LEU A 620 14.91 -7.57 10.24
CA LEU A 620 15.74 -6.95 9.21
C LEU A 620 15.75 -5.44 9.33
N ARG A 621 14.63 -4.81 9.73
CA ARG A 621 14.57 -3.37 10.00
C ARG A 621 15.50 -2.99 11.15
N GLU A 622 15.49 -3.74 12.25
CA GLU A 622 16.39 -3.51 13.39
C GLU A 622 17.87 -3.71 13.00
N HIS A 623 18.19 -4.77 12.25
CA HIS A 623 19.54 -4.98 11.71
C HIS A 623 19.99 -3.84 10.78
N ILE A 624 19.13 -3.39 9.88
CA ILE A 624 19.44 -2.30 8.93
C ILE A 624 19.63 -0.98 9.67
N ASP A 625 18.77 -0.65 10.64
CA ASP A 625 18.93 0.56 11.45
C ASP A 625 20.26 0.53 12.23
N PHE A 626 20.62 -0.63 12.76
CA PHE A 626 21.88 -0.86 13.47
C PHE A 626 23.11 -0.70 12.56
N ARG A 627 23.13 -1.40 11.42
CA ARG A 627 24.16 -1.28 10.38
C ARG A 627 24.30 0.16 9.88
N THR A 628 23.18 0.80 9.59
CA THR A 628 23.13 2.16 9.04
C THR A 628 23.79 3.15 9.99
N ARG A 629 23.51 3.03 11.29
CA ARG A 629 24.11 3.88 12.33
C ARG A 629 25.62 3.71 12.40
N TYR A 630 26.11 2.46 12.45
CA TYR A 630 27.56 2.16 12.47
C TYR A 630 28.28 2.84 11.31
N VAL A 631 27.75 2.67 10.10
CA VAL A 631 28.33 3.25 8.89
C VAL A 631 28.30 4.77 8.93
N ASP A 632 27.18 5.38 9.31
CA ASP A 632 27.03 6.83 9.35
C ASP A 632 28.00 7.48 10.35
N ASP A 633 28.18 6.88 11.52
CA ASP A 633 29.12 7.36 12.54
C ASP A 633 30.57 7.27 12.03
N ARG A 634 30.93 6.20 11.29
CA ARG A 634 32.27 6.08 10.69
C ARG A 634 32.49 7.08 9.54
N VAL A 635 31.49 7.34 8.71
CA VAL A 635 31.56 8.36 7.65
C VAL A 635 31.72 9.76 8.25
N ARG A 636 31.00 10.07 9.33
CA ARG A 636 31.15 11.33 10.06
C ARG A 636 32.52 11.45 10.70
N TRP A 637 33.02 10.40 11.35
CA TRP A 637 34.38 10.38 11.86
C TRP A 637 35.42 10.67 10.77
N ALA A 638 35.33 10.02 9.61
CA ALA A 638 36.25 10.24 8.51
C ALA A 638 36.18 11.68 7.94
N THR A 639 34.98 12.25 7.82
CA THR A 639 34.78 13.56 7.17
C THR A 639 34.92 14.76 8.12
N ASP A 640 34.39 14.64 9.34
CA ASP A 640 34.38 15.69 10.36
C ASP A 640 35.68 15.72 11.16
N LEU A 641 36.20 14.55 11.57
CA LEU A 641 37.39 14.46 12.43
C LEU A 641 38.68 14.27 11.63
N LEU A 642 38.71 13.37 10.64
CA LEU A 642 39.90 13.18 9.79
C LEU A 642 39.97 14.12 8.59
N GLY A 643 38.90 14.90 8.34
CA GLY A 643 38.89 15.93 7.31
C GLY A 643 38.86 15.39 5.87
N MET A 644 38.41 14.15 5.66
CA MET A 644 38.34 13.56 4.32
C MET A 644 37.29 14.26 3.45
N ASN A 645 37.68 14.58 2.22
CA ASN A 645 36.82 15.30 1.27
C ASN A 645 36.26 14.39 0.16
N GLN A 646 36.71 13.14 0.07
CA GLN A 646 36.22 12.17 -0.90
C GLN A 646 35.56 11.00 -0.16
N VAL A 647 34.27 10.82 -0.40
CA VAL A 647 33.51 9.66 0.10
C VAL A 647 33.09 8.82 -1.10
N VAL A 648 33.41 7.54 -1.09
CA VAL A 648 33.05 6.61 -2.15
C VAL A 648 32.11 5.56 -1.58
N ILE A 649 30.91 5.49 -2.15
CA ILE A 649 29.86 4.56 -1.75
C ILE A 649 29.70 3.54 -2.86
N VAL A 650 29.91 2.26 -2.54
CA VAL A 650 29.90 1.15 -3.48
C VAL A 650 28.68 0.27 -3.19
N ALA A 651 27.77 0.15 -4.17
CA ALA A 651 26.56 -0.68 -4.10
C ALA A 651 25.69 -0.49 -2.85
N ALA A 652 25.67 0.71 -2.27
CA ALA A 652 24.75 0.97 -1.16
C ALA A 652 23.30 0.81 -1.61
N GLY A 653 22.40 0.47 -0.68
CA GLY A 653 20.96 0.48 -0.93
C GLY A 653 20.45 1.87 -1.37
N LEU A 654 19.13 2.07 -1.42
CA LEU A 654 18.52 3.37 -1.83
C LEU A 654 18.95 4.59 -0.97
N ASP A 655 19.79 4.41 0.07
CA ASP A 655 20.00 5.25 1.24
C ASP A 655 20.97 6.41 1.03
N THR A 656 21.00 6.97 -0.17
CA THR A 656 22.11 7.82 -0.63
C THR A 656 22.52 8.88 0.40
N ARG A 657 23.66 8.64 1.04
CA ARG A 657 24.12 9.40 2.21
C ARG A 657 24.45 10.85 1.86
N ALA A 658 24.74 11.14 0.61
CA ALA A 658 24.94 12.50 0.10
C ALA A 658 23.71 13.41 0.28
N VAL A 659 22.49 12.83 0.34
CA VAL A 659 21.24 13.58 0.52
C VAL A 659 20.79 13.56 1.98
N ARG A 660 21.12 12.48 2.72
CA ARG A 660 20.67 12.25 4.10
C ARG A 660 21.62 12.79 5.18
N LEU A 661 22.93 12.63 5.00
CA LEU A 661 23.91 13.02 6.00
C LEU A 661 24.25 14.51 5.88
N LEU A 662 24.40 15.16 7.03
CA LEU A 662 24.95 16.50 7.14
C LEU A 662 26.46 16.42 6.97
N LEU A 663 26.92 16.24 5.73
CA LEU A 663 28.33 16.23 5.38
C LEU A 663 28.87 17.65 5.18
N PRO A 664 30.17 17.89 5.41
CA PRO A 664 30.79 19.17 5.08
C PRO A 664 30.60 19.53 3.59
N PRO A 665 30.34 20.81 3.22
CA PRO A 665 30.13 21.22 1.82
C PRO A 665 31.32 20.94 0.89
N ARG A 666 32.51 20.75 1.45
CA ARG A 666 33.74 20.38 0.74
C ARG A 666 33.77 18.90 0.31
N CYS A 667 32.86 18.07 0.81
CA CYS A 667 32.84 16.64 0.51
C CYS A 667 32.20 16.38 -0.85
N VAL A 668 32.85 15.54 -1.64
CA VAL A 668 32.31 14.94 -2.86
C VAL A 668 31.99 13.48 -2.56
N VAL A 669 30.74 13.09 -2.81
CA VAL A 669 30.26 11.73 -2.61
C VAL A 669 30.11 11.06 -3.96
N TYR A 670 31.02 10.15 -4.28
CA TYR A 670 30.97 9.30 -5.46
C TYR A 670 30.09 8.09 -5.13
N GLU A 671 29.02 7.91 -5.88
CA GLU A 671 28.11 6.79 -5.69
C GLU A 671 28.18 5.84 -6.88
N LEU A 672 28.74 4.65 -6.66
CA LEU A 672 28.95 3.64 -7.68
C LEU A 672 27.85 2.58 -7.58
N ASP A 673 27.11 2.43 -8.66
CA ASP A 673 26.07 1.41 -8.76
C ASP A 673 25.74 1.10 -10.22
N LEU A 674 24.95 0.05 -10.43
CA LEU A 674 24.42 -0.28 -11.75
C LEU A 674 23.58 0.89 -12.29
N PRO A 675 23.62 1.16 -13.61
CA PRO A 675 22.86 2.25 -14.21
C PRO A 675 21.37 2.25 -13.83
N GLN A 676 20.75 1.07 -13.79
CA GLN A 676 19.33 0.91 -13.45
C GLN A 676 19.05 1.23 -11.97
N VAL A 677 20.01 0.96 -11.09
CA VAL A 677 19.90 1.24 -9.66
C VAL A 677 20.06 2.74 -9.40
N LEU A 678 20.97 3.42 -10.11
CA LEU A 678 21.10 4.87 -10.03
C LEU A 678 19.87 5.60 -10.58
N GLU A 679 19.33 5.18 -11.73
CA GLU A 679 18.08 5.74 -12.29
C GLU A 679 16.92 5.64 -11.30
N PHE A 680 16.82 4.51 -10.62
CA PHE A 680 15.82 4.25 -9.59
C PHE A 680 16.04 5.07 -8.32
N LYS A 681 17.29 5.21 -7.86
CA LYS A 681 17.67 6.09 -6.75
C LYS A 681 17.31 7.53 -7.05
N ASP A 682 17.63 8.02 -8.24
CA ASP A 682 17.35 9.40 -8.65
C ASP A 682 15.84 9.68 -8.66
N ALA A 683 15.02 8.73 -9.13
CA ALA A 683 13.56 8.84 -9.05
C ALA A 683 13.05 8.88 -7.60
N VAL A 684 13.67 8.12 -6.69
CA VAL A 684 13.34 8.08 -5.26
C VAL A 684 13.77 9.36 -4.52
N LEU A 685 14.87 9.97 -4.95
CA LEU A 685 15.45 11.17 -4.34
C LEU A 685 14.92 12.47 -4.97
N ALA A 686 14.21 12.39 -6.08
CA ALA A 686 13.60 13.53 -6.75
C ALA A 686 12.76 14.38 -5.78
N GLY A 687 13.07 15.68 -5.71
CA GLY A 687 12.37 16.64 -4.83
C GLY A 687 12.86 16.70 -3.38
N ARG A 688 13.97 16.03 -3.03
CA ARG A 688 14.64 16.20 -1.73
C ARG A 688 15.85 17.13 -1.87
N GLU A 689 15.83 18.28 -1.21
CA GLU A 689 17.00 19.15 -1.17
C GLU A 689 18.13 18.47 -0.35
N PRO A 690 19.38 18.49 -0.84
CA PRO A 690 20.51 17.95 -0.11
C PRO A 690 20.73 18.74 1.19
N LEU A 691 20.76 18.03 2.31
CA LEU A 691 20.65 18.63 3.65
C LEU A 691 21.77 19.61 4.02
N ARG A 692 22.89 19.73 3.30
CA ARG A 692 23.93 20.78 3.48
C ARG A 692 25.08 20.79 2.44
N GLY A 693 24.78 20.69 1.15
CA GLY A 693 25.72 21.14 0.11
C GLY A 693 26.93 20.25 -0.23
N ALA A 694 27.02 19.01 0.26
CA ALA A 694 27.97 18.03 -0.31
C ALA A 694 27.54 17.64 -1.73
N ARG A 695 28.51 17.50 -2.65
CA ARG A 695 28.23 17.20 -4.05
C ARG A 695 28.12 15.70 -4.27
N ARG A 696 26.92 15.23 -4.63
CA ARG A 696 26.71 13.85 -5.10
C ARG A 696 27.17 13.70 -6.56
N VAL A 697 27.92 12.65 -6.85
CA VAL A 697 28.39 12.28 -8.20
C VAL A 697 28.03 10.82 -8.46
N PRO A 698 26.92 10.53 -9.16
CA PRO A 698 26.56 9.17 -9.53
C PRO A 698 27.52 8.64 -10.62
N VAL A 699 28.04 7.43 -10.42
CA VAL A 699 29.01 6.76 -11.30
C VAL A 699 28.41 5.42 -11.72
N ALA A 700 27.78 5.40 -12.90
CA ALA A 700 27.09 4.22 -13.42
C ALA A 700 28.06 3.17 -13.94
N VAL A 701 28.24 2.07 -13.20
CA VAL A 701 29.21 1.01 -13.48
C VAL A 701 28.66 -0.37 -13.12
N ASP A 702 29.17 -1.40 -13.80
CA ASP A 702 29.00 -2.78 -13.34
C ASP A 702 30.18 -3.13 -12.42
N LEU A 703 29.91 -3.35 -11.13
CA LEU A 703 30.96 -3.60 -10.13
C LEU A 703 31.64 -4.97 -10.28
N ARG A 704 31.14 -5.83 -11.18
CA ARG A 704 31.80 -7.07 -11.59
C ARG A 704 32.98 -6.80 -12.54
N GLU A 705 33.00 -5.62 -13.15
CA GLU A 705 34.03 -5.14 -14.06
C GLU A 705 34.92 -4.10 -13.36
N ASP A 706 36.04 -3.71 -14.00
CA ASP A 706 36.91 -2.66 -13.47
C ASP A 706 36.28 -1.28 -13.63
N PHE A 707 35.89 -0.67 -12.50
CA PHE A 707 35.28 0.65 -12.45
C PHE A 707 36.28 1.80 -12.26
N SER A 708 37.59 1.51 -12.16
CA SER A 708 38.64 2.49 -11.86
C SER A 708 38.59 3.68 -12.81
N GLU A 709 38.54 3.41 -14.11
CA GLU A 709 38.58 4.45 -15.13
C GLU A 709 37.33 5.33 -15.07
N ALA A 710 36.15 4.73 -14.87
CA ALA A 710 34.90 5.44 -14.75
C ALA A 710 34.89 6.39 -13.55
N LEU A 711 35.43 5.95 -12.41
CA LEU A 711 35.54 6.78 -11.21
C LEU A 711 36.55 7.93 -11.40
N LEU A 712 37.70 7.66 -12.02
CA LEU A 712 38.72 8.67 -12.32
C LEU A 712 38.19 9.75 -13.27
N ARG A 713 37.41 9.37 -14.30
CA ARG A 713 36.76 10.33 -15.23
C ARG A 713 35.81 11.29 -14.52
N GLN A 714 35.25 10.90 -13.37
CA GLN A 714 34.38 11.75 -12.56
C GLN A 714 35.14 12.68 -11.59
N GLY A 715 36.47 12.67 -11.66
CA GLY A 715 37.34 13.57 -10.91
C GLY A 715 37.79 13.05 -9.55
N PHE A 716 37.65 11.74 -9.28
CA PHE A 716 38.22 11.12 -8.09
C PHE A 716 39.75 11.17 -8.14
N CYS A 717 40.39 11.54 -7.02
CA CYS A 717 41.84 11.67 -6.91
C CYS A 717 42.41 10.57 -6.00
N THR A 718 43.20 9.68 -6.60
CA THR A 718 43.85 8.55 -5.90
C THR A 718 44.99 8.96 -4.97
N ARG A 719 45.42 10.24 -5.02
CA ARG A 719 46.48 10.78 -4.15
C ARG A 719 45.94 11.38 -2.85
N MET A 720 44.63 11.57 -2.72
CA MET A 720 44.02 12.13 -1.52
C MET A 720 43.36 11.02 -0.69
N PRO A 721 43.46 11.08 0.65
CA PRO A 721 42.73 10.17 1.54
C PRO A 721 41.23 10.18 1.22
N SER A 722 40.63 8.99 1.28
CA SER A 722 39.25 8.76 0.88
C SER A 722 38.56 7.83 1.86
N CYS A 723 37.26 8.03 2.06
CA CYS A 723 36.41 7.18 2.87
C CYS A 723 35.61 6.25 1.94
N TRP A 724 35.90 4.97 1.96
CA TRP A 724 35.23 3.93 1.16
C TRP A 724 34.18 3.21 1.98
N LEU A 725 33.02 3.00 1.39
CA LEU A 725 31.92 2.27 2.00
C LEU A 725 31.47 1.15 1.07
N ILE A 726 31.54 -0.08 1.56
CA ILE A 726 31.06 -1.28 0.87
C ILE A 726 30.01 -1.93 1.77
N GLU A 727 28.74 -1.56 1.56
CA GLU A 727 27.63 -1.99 2.41
C GLU A 727 26.87 -3.15 1.76
N GLY A 728 26.78 -4.29 2.45
CA GLY A 728 26.02 -5.46 2.07
C GLY A 728 26.50 -6.15 0.80
N LEU A 729 27.45 -5.60 0.03
CA LEU A 729 27.82 -6.14 -1.28
C LEU A 729 28.59 -7.47 -1.19
N LEU A 730 29.50 -7.59 -0.22
CA LEU A 730 30.47 -8.68 -0.18
C LEU A 730 29.82 -10.06 0.02
N MET A 731 28.68 -10.12 0.71
CA MET A 731 27.93 -11.36 0.90
C MET A 731 27.24 -11.89 -0.38
N TYR A 732 27.19 -11.07 -1.43
CA TYR A 732 26.61 -11.42 -2.74
C TYR A 732 27.68 -11.76 -3.80
N LEU A 733 28.98 -11.62 -3.49
CA LEU A 733 30.05 -11.76 -4.47
C LEU A 733 30.82 -13.07 -4.31
N PRO A 734 31.11 -13.81 -5.40
CA PRO A 734 32.10 -14.88 -5.39
C PRO A 734 33.45 -14.39 -4.82
N PRO A 735 34.24 -15.25 -4.16
CA PRO A 735 35.52 -14.84 -3.56
C PRO A 735 36.45 -14.10 -4.53
N THR A 736 36.51 -14.55 -5.78
CA THR A 736 37.32 -13.94 -6.84
C THR A 736 36.88 -12.52 -7.18
N ASP A 737 35.58 -12.24 -7.08
CA ASP A 737 34.99 -10.95 -7.42
C ASP A 737 35.07 -9.99 -6.23
N ALA A 738 34.88 -10.49 -5.01
CA ALA A 738 35.12 -9.76 -3.77
C ALA A 738 36.60 -9.34 -3.63
N ASP A 739 37.52 -10.26 -3.93
CA ASP A 739 38.96 -10.04 -3.96
C ASP A 739 39.35 -9.03 -5.06
N ARG A 740 38.74 -9.13 -6.26
CA ARG A 740 38.93 -8.12 -7.32
C ARG A 740 38.43 -6.75 -6.88
N LEU A 741 37.24 -6.65 -6.31
CA LEU A 741 36.66 -5.41 -5.82
C LEU A 741 37.60 -4.74 -4.81
N LEU A 742 38.07 -5.48 -3.80
CA LEU A 742 38.98 -4.94 -2.79
C LEU A 742 40.35 -4.56 -3.37
N ARG A 743 40.87 -5.31 -4.35
CA ARG A 743 42.08 -4.91 -5.08
C ARG A 743 41.87 -3.59 -5.80
N THR A 744 40.74 -3.39 -6.46
CA THR A 744 40.42 -2.14 -7.15
C THR A 744 40.31 -0.98 -6.16
N VAL A 745 39.58 -1.15 -5.07
CA VAL A 745 39.47 -0.15 -3.98
C VAL A 745 40.85 0.18 -3.41
N THR A 746 41.67 -0.84 -3.13
CA THR A 746 43.03 -0.66 -2.62
C THR A 746 43.96 -0.03 -3.66
N GLY A 747 43.77 -0.28 -4.95
CA GLY A 747 44.51 0.40 -6.02
C GLY A 747 44.19 1.89 -6.09
N LEU A 748 42.96 2.27 -5.74
CA LEU A 748 42.45 3.64 -5.86
C LEU A 748 42.59 4.47 -4.57
N ALA A 749 42.55 3.85 -3.40
CA ALA A 749 42.69 4.54 -2.12
C ALA A 749 44.09 5.17 -1.97
N ALA A 750 44.22 6.32 -1.33
CA ALA A 750 45.53 6.81 -0.88
C ALA A 750 45.91 6.17 0.48
N PRO A 751 47.16 6.29 0.94
CA PRO A 751 47.48 6.10 2.36
C PRO A 751 46.56 6.95 3.26
N ASP A 752 46.32 6.49 4.48
CA ASP A 752 45.41 7.09 5.46
C ASP A 752 43.93 7.11 5.04
N SER A 753 43.57 6.40 3.96
CA SER A 753 42.17 6.17 3.61
C SER A 753 41.48 5.28 4.64
N VAL A 754 40.17 5.43 4.74
CA VAL A 754 39.29 4.64 5.61
C VAL A 754 38.40 3.76 4.73
N LEU A 755 38.21 2.52 5.14
CA LEU A 755 37.30 1.56 4.53
C LEU A 755 36.32 1.06 5.59
N VAL A 756 35.03 1.11 5.28
CA VAL A 756 33.95 0.64 6.15
C VAL A 756 33.15 -0.42 5.40
N LEU A 757 32.91 -1.57 6.02
CA LEU A 757 32.17 -2.68 5.41
C LEU A 757 31.46 -3.56 6.44
N ASP A 758 30.43 -4.27 6.00
CA ASP A 758 29.69 -5.29 6.75
C ASP A 758 29.60 -6.60 5.97
N HIS A 759 29.47 -7.72 6.69
CA HIS A 759 29.47 -9.04 6.08
C HIS A 759 28.85 -10.11 7.03
N ALA A 760 28.43 -11.24 6.46
CA ALA A 760 27.92 -12.41 7.20
C ALA A 760 28.92 -13.57 7.18
N TYR A 761 29.08 -14.34 8.26
CA TYR A 761 30.02 -15.48 8.25
C TYR A 761 29.60 -16.55 7.22
N PRO A 762 30.55 -17.28 6.59
CA PRO A 762 30.23 -18.35 5.63
C PRO A 762 29.31 -19.43 6.18
N GLU A 763 29.41 -19.71 7.48
CA GLU A 763 28.58 -20.71 8.19
C GLU A 763 27.09 -20.38 8.16
N VAL A 764 26.73 -19.10 8.03
CA VAL A 764 25.35 -18.62 7.93
C VAL A 764 24.65 -19.18 6.68
N PHE A 765 25.38 -19.42 5.59
CA PHE A 765 24.83 -20.00 4.35
C PHE A 765 24.45 -21.47 4.47
N HIS A 766 24.95 -22.16 5.49
CA HIS A 766 24.63 -23.56 5.79
C HIS A 766 23.46 -23.69 6.78
N HIS A 767 22.99 -22.60 7.39
CA HIS A 767 21.86 -22.62 8.32
C HIS A 767 20.53 -22.89 7.59
N PRO A 768 19.65 -23.81 8.04
CA PRO A 768 18.46 -24.22 7.28
C PRO A 768 17.52 -23.08 6.88
N ASP A 769 17.26 -22.12 7.78
CA ASP A 769 16.34 -21.00 7.51
C ASP A 769 16.95 -19.96 6.58
N PHE A 770 18.25 -19.72 6.71
CA PHE A 770 18.97 -18.79 5.85
C PHE A 770 19.22 -19.43 4.48
N ALA A 771 19.58 -20.71 4.44
CA ALA A 771 19.72 -21.52 3.23
C ALA A 771 18.40 -21.64 2.46
N ALA A 772 17.25 -21.73 3.14
CA ALA A 772 15.94 -21.69 2.49
C ALA A 772 15.71 -20.32 1.81
N GLY A 773 15.99 -19.21 2.50
CA GLY A 773 15.94 -17.86 1.91
C GLY A 773 16.92 -17.68 0.75
N VAL A 774 18.15 -18.15 0.90
CA VAL A 774 19.21 -18.15 -0.12
C VAL A 774 18.81 -18.98 -1.34
N ARG A 775 18.18 -20.14 -1.14
CA ARG A 775 17.71 -21.02 -2.23
C ARG A 775 16.59 -20.36 -3.01
N VAL A 776 15.67 -19.66 -2.33
CA VAL A 776 14.63 -18.86 -2.98
C VAL A 776 15.23 -17.67 -3.75
N LEU A 777 16.27 -17.01 -3.23
CA LEU A 777 17.01 -15.97 -3.97
C LEU A 777 17.69 -16.56 -5.22
N ALA A 778 18.38 -17.68 -5.06
CA ALA A 778 19.08 -18.38 -6.15
C ALA A 778 18.13 -18.87 -7.25
N ASP A 779 16.98 -19.45 -6.90
CA ASP A 779 15.92 -19.89 -7.83
C ASP A 779 15.29 -18.71 -8.60
N ASN A 780 15.48 -17.48 -8.12
CA ASN A 780 15.05 -16.24 -8.77
C ASN A 780 16.20 -15.49 -9.47
N GLY A 781 17.36 -16.14 -9.62
CA GLY A 781 18.51 -15.59 -10.33
C GLY A 781 19.42 -14.70 -9.49
N PHE A 782 19.19 -14.60 -8.18
CA PHE A 782 20.08 -13.90 -7.24
C PHE A 782 21.06 -14.90 -6.62
N GLY A 783 22.29 -14.92 -7.12
CA GLY A 783 23.36 -15.72 -6.53
C GLY A 783 23.87 -15.06 -5.25
N LEU A 784 23.70 -15.73 -4.11
CA LEU A 784 24.43 -15.40 -2.89
C LEU A 784 25.72 -16.24 -2.88
N CYS A 785 26.85 -15.56 -2.77
CA CYS A 785 28.17 -16.19 -2.76
C CYS A 785 28.98 -15.53 -1.65
N SER A 786 29.54 -16.34 -0.76
CA SER A 786 30.43 -15.83 0.29
C SER A 786 31.28 -16.95 0.87
N VAL A 787 32.59 -16.69 1.03
CA VAL A 787 33.55 -17.68 1.52
C VAL A 787 34.65 -17.03 2.38
N VAL A 788 34.42 -15.79 2.86
CA VAL A 788 35.43 -15.04 3.62
C VAL A 788 35.28 -15.35 5.11
N GLY A 789 36.24 -16.08 5.67
CA GLY A 789 36.45 -16.22 7.11
C GLY A 789 37.58 -15.30 7.58
N GLY A 790 37.47 -14.72 8.77
CA GLY A 790 38.53 -13.87 9.35
C GLY A 790 38.73 -12.53 8.63
N PRO A 791 37.85 -11.53 8.84
CA PRO A 791 37.95 -10.21 8.19
C PRO A 791 39.27 -9.46 8.37
N GLU A 792 39.90 -9.57 9.54
CA GLU A 792 41.14 -8.85 9.85
C GLU A 792 42.30 -9.33 9.00
N ASP A 793 42.49 -10.65 8.92
CA ASP A 793 43.53 -11.28 8.10
C ASP A 793 43.32 -11.01 6.61
N TRP A 794 42.05 -11.05 6.17
CA TRP A 794 41.70 -10.78 4.78
C TRP A 794 42.03 -9.34 4.39
N LEU A 795 41.66 -8.36 5.22
CA LEU A 795 41.96 -6.94 4.99
C LEU A 795 43.45 -6.62 5.13
N ALA A 796 44.14 -7.27 6.07
CA ALA A 796 45.59 -7.17 6.22
C ALA A 796 46.33 -7.64 4.94
N GLY A 797 45.79 -8.65 4.25
CA GLY A 797 46.27 -9.11 2.94
C GLY A 797 46.34 -7.99 1.89
N TYR A 798 45.46 -6.99 1.96
CA TYR A 798 45.45 -5.81 1.08
C TYR A 798 46.14 -4.58 1.69
N GLY A 799 46.81 -4.73 2.83
CA GLY A 799 47.52 -3.64 3.51
C GLY A 799 46.61 -2.69 4.29
N TRP A 800 45.48 -3.19 4.78
CA TRP A 800 44.60 -2.45 5.69
C TRP A 800 44.75 -2.98 7.11
N ALA A 801 44.81 -2.09 8.08
CA ALA A 801 44.67 -2.44 9.49
C ALA A 801 43.18 -2.32 9.86
N ALA A 802 42.53 -3.44 10.17
CA ALA A 802 41.10 -3.49 10.43
C ALA A 802 40.80 -3.65 11.93
N GLU A 803 39.73 -3.00 12.37
CA GLU A 803 39.07 -3.22 13.65
C GLU A 803 37.71 -3.85 13.36
N VAL A 804 37.44 -5.02 13.93
CA VAL A 804 36.19 -5.75 13.75
C VAL A 804 35.35 -5.63 15.02
N ALA A 805 34.07 -5.34 14.84
CA ALA A 805 33.11 -5.21 15.92
C ALA A 805 31.98 -6.22 15.75
N ASP A 806 31.67 -6.92 16.83
CA ASP A 806 30.50 -7.78 16.94
C ASP A 806 29.24 -6.93 17.20
N PRO A 807 28.08 -7.31 16.64
CA PRO A 807 26.79 -6.71 17.00
C PRO A 807 26.54 -6.51 18.51
N ALA A 808 26.96 -7.45 19.36
CA ALA A 808 26.78 -7.38 20.81
C ALA A 808 27.56 -6.21 21.45
N ASP A 809 28.80 -6.00 21.00
CA ASP A 809 29.66 -4.90 21.48
C ASP A 809 29.11 -3.55 21.05
N LEU A 810 28.68 -3.46 19.78
CA LEU A 810 28.07 -2.26 19.23
C LEU A 810 26.73 -1.92 19.93
N ALA A 811 25.95 -2.91 20.35
CA ALA A 811 24.67 -2.68 21.04
C ALA A 811 24.89 -2.04 22.41
N THR A 812 25.88 -2.57 23.14
CA THR A 812 26.36 -2.00 24.40
C THR A 812 26.84 -0.56 24.19
N GLN A 813 27.63 -0.33 23.13
CA GLN A 813 28.17 0.98 22.79
C GLN A 813 27.10 2.01 22.39
N PHE A 814 26.07 1.56 21.67
CA PHE A 814 24.95 2.39 21.22
C PHE A 814 23.86 2.58 22.27
N ALA A 815 23.99 1.94 23.45
CA ALA A 815 22.97 1.86 24.49
C ALA A 815 21.60 1.40 23.95
N ARG A 816 21.61 0.34 23.12
CA ARG A 816 20.42 -0.28 22.53
C ARG A 816 20.47 -1.79 22.71
N PRO A 817 19.32 -2.49 22.79
CA PRO A 817 19.33 -3.95 22.78
C PRO A 817 19.91 -4.47 21.46
N VAL A 818 20.61 -5.61 21.52
CA VAL A 818 21.03 -6.34 20.33
C VAL A 818 19.75 -6.77 19.59
N PRO A 819 19.58 -6.43 18.31
CA PRO A 819 18.46 -6.93 17.51
C PRO A 819 18.39 -8.45 17.62
N ALA A 820 17.19 -9.03 17.74
CA ALA A 820 17.07 -10.49 17.95
C ALA A 820 17.70 -11.31 16.81
N VAL A 821 17.78 -10.78 15.59
CA VAL A 821 18.46 -11.43 14.46
C VAL A 821 20.00 -11.40 14.54
N LEU A 822 20.54 -10.57 15.44
CA LEU A 822 21.96 -10.38 15.69
C LEU A 822 22.38 -10.90 17.07
N ASP A 823 21.45 -11.43 17.87
CA ASP A 823 21.73 -11.89 19.23
C ASP A 823 22.45 -13.25 19.19
N PRO A 824 23.74 -13.32 19.55
CA PRO A 824 24.49 -14.56 19.50
C PRO A 824 24.02 -15.59 20.55
N CYS A 825 23.20 -15.18 21.54
CA CYS A 825 22.66 -16.04 22.57
C CYS A 825 21.37 -16.76 22.15
N LEU A 826 20.71 -16.30 21.08
CA LEU A 826 19.50 -16.94 20.58
C LEU A 826 19.87 -18.17 19.72
N PRO A 827 19.24 -19.33 19.96
CA PRO A 827 19.34 -20.46 19.04
C PRO A 827 18.88 -19.98 17.66
N HIS A 828 19.66 -20.24 16.62
CA HIS A 828 19.36 -19.94 15.21
C HIS A 828 19.68 -18.50 14.71
N SER A 829 20.34 -17.65 15.50
CA SER A 829 20.78 -16.33 15.02
C SER A 829 21.98 -16.41 14.06
N PRO A 830 21.92 -15.79 12.87
CA PRO A 830 23.05 -15.66 11.96
C PRO A 830 24.16 -14.76 12.53
N ALA A 831 25.42 -15.18 12.39
CA ALA A 831 26.57 -14.39 12.81
C ALA A 831 26.94 -13.32 11.76
N PHE A 832 27.02 -12.07 12.19
CA PHE A 832 27.42 -10.91 11.38
C PHE A 832 28.58 -10.19 12.02
N TRP A 833 29.36 -9.47 11.22
CA TRP A 833 30.44 -8.62 11.71
C TRP A 833 30.50 -7.31 10.93
N TYR A 834 31.03 -6.27 11.58
CA TYR A 834 31.26 -4.95 10.99
C TYR A 834 32.73 -4.61 11.10
N ALA A 835 33.33 -4.08 10.03
CA ALA A 835 34.74 -3.68 10.05
C ALA A 835 34.93 -2.23 9.62
N SER A 836 35.86 -1.58 10.31
CA SER A 836 36.43 -0.29 9.91
C SER A 836 37.93 -0.50 9.79
N ALA A 837 38.49 -0.16 8.65
CA ALA A 837 39.90 -0.36 8.37
C ALA A 837 40.56 0.93 7.90
N THR A 838 41.80 1.13 8.34
CA THR A 838 42.65 2.24 7.91
C THR A 838 43.79 1.72 7.07
N ARG A 839 44.05 2.37 5.95
CA ARG A 839 45.18 2.01 5.11
C ARG A 839 46.45 2.64 5.67
N THR A 840 47.36 1.82 6.16
CA THR A 840 48.68 2.29 6.59
C THR A 840 49.54 2.64 5.38
N ALA A 841 50.32 3.72 5.45
CA ALA A 841 51.43 3.90 4.51
C ALA A 841 52.39 2.72 4.68
N ARG A 842 52.55 1.90 3.63
CA ARG A 842 53.58 0.85 3.60
C ARG A 842 54.97 1.45 3.48
#